data_AF-A0A6N7H696-F1
#
_entry.id   AF-A0A6N7H696-F1
#
_cell.length_a   1.000
_cell.length_b   1.000
_cell.length_c   1.000
_cell.angle_alpha   90.00
_cell.angle_beta   90.00
_cell.angle_gamma   90.00
#
_symmetry.space_group_name_H-M   'P 1'
#
loop_
_entity.id
_entity.type
_entity.pdbx_description
1 polymer ?
#
loop_
_entity_poly.entity_id
_entity_poly.type
_entity_poly.pdbx_seq_one_letter_code
_entity_poly.pdbx_strand_id
1 'polypeptide(L)'
;MSWVRDPEFDRKKPFGPQTLPYGVVDGVAGSANGGVAGAGDGPQVAVRVGDHALPLRSVAGELGRLADLVTGTSLDPLLAATRAEWSALRARLTDLVTGSGKPAGARLLPLADLRMLLPFTVGDYVDFYSSRHHAENVGRIMRPDTEPLLPNWTHLPVGYHGRSGTVVVSGTDVVRPHGQRKGSPLPRFGPSGRLDVEAEVGFVCGGPVARRVATSNAPDHIFGVVLVNDWSARDIQGWEYQPLGPFLGKSFATSISAWVTPLDALAVARIPLPDPGHPRLPYLVEDSPWGLDLRLAVEWNGTVVSRPQFSDLSYSCAQQLAHMTVNGATVRPGDLFASGTVSGPEVEQRGSFLELSWGGREKIKLADGSVRTFLEDGDTVVITATAPGEDGSVVGLAEVAAPSSRRPGADMARPIRPISGSMSQPARTPGAAAGRESSLTLDRGLALLQAVADAESEAPTISELATVIGASRAAIYRLLVPLQERGLVRRDGSKVRLGLGLLRLAAKVTPQLRLAALPALRELAEGVGATAHLTVADGEEAQAVAVIEPSWTTYHVAYRVGTRHSLGRGAAGKAIGLRDETPGWIATAGELQQGASGIAAPVRGVPGLRASVGVITFHELDGDVVGPQVLAAATAVANALR
;
A
#
# COMPACT_ATOMS: atom_id res chain seq x y z
N MET A 1 10.80 -29.97 36.76
CA MET A 1 10.04 -30.29 35.53
C MET A 1 8.88 -29.32 35.44
N SER A 2 8.63 -28.78 34.24
CA SER A 2 7.54 -27.83 33.97
C SER A 2 6.17 -28.46 34.26
N TRP A 3 5.18 -27.64 34.62
CA TRP A 3 3.78 -28.06 34.71
C TRP A 3 3.10 -28.19 33.34
N VAL A 4 3.69 -27.64 32.27
CA VAL A 4 3.26 -27.82 30.88
C VAL A 4 3.67 -29.22 30.43
N ARG A 5 2.74 -30.18 30.50
CA ARG A 5 2.97 -31.59 30.17
C ARG A 5 2.65 -31.88 28.69
N ASP A 6 3.38 -31.22 27.81
CA ASP A 6 3.29 -31.40 26.35
C ASP A 6 4.67 -31.83 25.81
N PRO A 7 4.79 -32.99 25.13
CA PRO A 7 6.03 -33.43 24.51
C PRO A 7 6.62 -32.46 23.47
N GLU A 8 5.77 -31.64 22.84
CA GLU A 8 6.22 -30.61 21.89
C GLU A 8 6.71 -29.33 22.60
N PHE A 9 6.50 -29.22 23.91
CA PHE A 9 7.06 -28.16 24.75
C PHE A 9 8.44 -28.55 25.30
N ASP A 10 9.40 -28.80 24.41
CA ASP A 10 10.77 -29.17 24.71
C ASP A 10 11.79 -28.22 24.06
N ARG A 11 12.99 -28.07 24.63
CA ARG A 11 14.02 -27.16 24.09
C ARG A 11 14.51 -27.55 22.69
N LYS A 12 14.41 -28.82 22.32
CA LYS A 12 14.77 -29.29 20.97
C LYS A 12 13.63 -29.13 19.97
N LYS A 13 12.47 -28.66 20.41
CA LYS A 13 11.28 -28.46 19.59
C LYS A 13 11.04 -26.98 19.30
N PRO A 14 10.43 -26.62 18.15
CA PRO A 14 10.33 -25.23 17.72
C PRO A 14 9.55 -24.31 18.66
N PHE A 15 8.57 -24.83 19.43
CA PHE A 15 7.73 -24.02 20.32
C PHE A 15 7.93 -24.34 21.81
N GLY A 16 9.17 -24.68 22.18
CA GLY A 16 9.60 -24.85 23.56
C GLY A 16 9.72 -23.53 24.35
N PRO A 17 10.23 -23.59 25.61
CA PRO A 17 10.31 -22.43 26.51
C PRO A 17 11.23 -21.30 26.01
N GLN A 18 12.12 -21.58 25.06
CA GLN A 18 12.98 -20.60 24.40
C GLN A 18 12.24 -19.76 23.35
N THR A 19 11.07 -20.18 22.86
CA THR A 19 10.38 -19.49 21.75
C THR A 19 9.32 -18.52 22.27
N LEU A 20 8.28 -19.06 22.93
CA LEU A 20 7.16 -18.31 23.52
C LEU A 20 6.60 -17.19 22.64
N PRO A 21 6.05 -17.51 21.44
CA PRO A 21 5.50 -16.51 20.56
C PRO A 21 4.09 -16.08 21.02
N TYR A 22 3.72 -14.85 20.71
CA TYR A 22 2.47 -14.20 21.14
C TYR A 22 1.43 -14.22 20.03
N GLY A 23 0.17 -14.47 20.35
CA GLY A 23 -0.90 -14.53 19.36
C GLY A 23 -2.26 -14.22 19.97
N VAL A 24 -3.28 -14.20 19.13
CA VAL A 24 -4.68 -14.01 19.55
C VAL A 24 -5.47 -15.24 19.13
N VAL A 25 -6.16 -15.84 20.09
CA VAL A 25 -6.94 -17.07 19.91
C VAL A 25 -8.39 -16.84 20.32
N ASP A 26 -9.28 -17.61 19.72
CA ASP A 26 -10.70 -17.64 20.06
C ASP A 26 -11.19 -19.09 20.10
N GLY A 27 -12.03 -19.41 21.08
CA GLY A 27 -12.54 -20.77 21.26
C GLY A 27 -13.55 -21.13 20.18
N VAL A 28 -13.42 -22.31 19.58
CA VAL A 28 -14.41 -22.80 18.59
C VAL A 28 -15.60 -23.42 19.32
N ALA A 29 -16.81 -22.88 19.10
CA ALA A 29 -18.03 -23.50 19.60
C ALA A 29 -18.29 -24.83 18.86
N GLY A 30 -18.33 -25.94 19.61
CA GLY A 30 -18.74 -27.25 19.06
C GLY A 30 -17.61 -28.21 18.65
N SER A 31 -16.37 -28.05 19.14
CA SER A 31 -15.37 -29.13 19.04
C SER A 31 -15.91 -30.42 19.67
N ALA A 32 -15.63 -31.55 19.02
CA ALA A 32 -16.21 -32.88 19.30
C ALA A 32 -15.95 -33.40 20.73
N ASN A 33 -15.06 -32.75 21.48
CA ASN A 33 -14.85 -32.98 22.90
C ASN A 33 -15.73 -32.00 23.70
N GLY A 34 -16.94 -32.47 24.07
CA GLY A 34 -17.99 -31.68 24.69
C GLY A 34 -17.54 -30.55 25.62
N GLY A 35 -18.06 -29.35 25.34
CA GLY A 35 -17.96 -28.17 26.20
C GLY A 35 -16.52 -27.67 26.41
N VAL A 36 -15.92 -27.09 25.38
CA VAL A 36 -14.62 -26.40 25.52
C VAL A 36 -14.77 -25.27 26.54
N ALA A 37 -14.03 -25.35 27.65
CA ALA A 37 -13.88 -24.24 28.60
C ALA A 37 -13.16 -23.08 27.90
N GLY A 38 -13.92 -22.09 27.44
CA GLY A 38 -13.44 -20.94 26.65
C GLY A 38 -14.31 -20.60 25.43
N ALA A 39 -15.22 -21.51 25.03
CA ALA A 39 -16.28 -21.18 24.07
C ALA A 39 -17.21 -20.12 24.69
N GLY A 40 -17.04 -18.86 24.28
CA GLY A 40 -17.80 -17.71 24.80
C GLY A 40 -16.97 -16.62 25.48
N ASP A 41 -15.67 -16.83 25.71
CA ASP A 41 -14.80 -15.83 26.34
C ASP A 41 -14.27 -14.75 25.35
N GLY A 42 -14.60 -14.92 24.06
CA GLY A 42 -14.17 -14.07 22.96
C GLY A 42 -12.66 -14.15 22.65
N PRO A 43 -12.17 -13.30 21.74
CA PRO A 43 -10.74 -13.21 21.41
C PRO A 43 -9.88 -12.91 22.64
N GLN A 44 -8.76 -13.62 22.79
CA GLN A 44 -7.83 -13.44 23.90
C GLN A 44 -6.38 -13.53 23.44
N VAL A 45 -5.53 -12.68 24.03
CA VAL A 45 -4.09 -12.80 23.89
C VAL A 45 -3.60 -14.07 24.60
N ALA A 46 -2.74 -14.81 23.92
CA ALA A 46 -2.13 -16.04 24.41
C ALA A 46 -0.64 -16.09 24.07
N VAL A 47 0.07 -16.99 24.75
CA VAL A 47 1.42 -17.44 24.37
C VAL A 47 1.36 -18.90 23.94
N ARG A 48 2.06 -19.28 22.86
CA ARG A 48 2.14 -20.67 22.40
C ARG A 48 3.18 -21.45 23.22
N VAL A 49 2.79 -22.64 23.66
CA VAL A 49 3.62 -23.59 24.43
C VAL A 49 3.42 -24.98 23.85
N GLY A 50 4.33 -25.42 22.97
CA GLY A 50 4.16 -26.65 22.20
C GLY A 50 2.93 -26.60 21.27
N ASP A 51 2.05 -27.58 21.42
CA ASP A 51 0.78 -27.71 20.69
C ASP A 51 -0.41 -27.11 21.45
N HIS A 52 -0.13 -26.28 22.45
CA HIS A 52 -1.14 -25.57 23.24
C HIS A 52 -0.93 -24.05 23.20
N ALA A 53 -2.02 -23.33 23.47
CA ALA A 53 -2.00 -21.93 23.82
C ALA A 53 -2.27 -21.77 25.33
N LEU A 54 -1.55 -20.85 25.98
CA LEU A 54 -1.85 -20.38 27.32
C LEU A 54 -2.47 -18.97 27.23
N PRO A 55 -3.79 -18.81 27.41
CA PRO A 55 -4.44 -17.50 27.43
C PRO A 55 -3.95 -16.67 28.62
N LEU A 56 -3.43 -15.47 28.34
CA LEU A 56 -2.73 -14.66 29.36
C LEU A 56 -3.69 -13.99 30.34
N ARG A 57 -4.95 -13.76 29.95
CA ARG A 57 -6.00 -13.29 30.87
C ARG A 57 -6.20 -14.24 32.05
N SER A 58 -6.07 -15.56 31.83
CA SER A 58 -6.28 -16.59 32.87
C SER A 58 -5.21 -16.58 33.98
N VAL A 59 -4.04 -15.99 33.69
CA VAL A 59 -2.90 -15.89 34.60
C VAL A 59 -2.53 -14.44 34.91
N ALA A 60 -3.43 -13.48 34.66
CA ALA A 60 -3.17 -12.05 34.83
C ALA A 60 -2.65 -11.69 36.24
N GLY A 61 -3.16 -12.35 37.29
CA GLY A 61 -2.69 -12.14 38.66
C GLY A 61 -1.21 -12.46 38.87
N GLU A 62 -0.64 -13.36 38.06
CA GLU A 62 0.78 -13.71 38.11
C GLU A 62 1.67 -12.71 37.38
N LEU A 63 1.10 -11.86 36.51
CA LEU A 63 1.83 -10.89 35.69
C LEU A 63 1.96 -9.52 36.37
N GLY A 64 1.20 -9.28 37.46
CA GLY A 64 1.21 -8.02 38.19
C GLY A 64 0.91 -6.83 37.27
N ARG A 65 1.78 -5.80 37.29
CA ARG A 65 1.62 -4.59 36.47
C ARG A 65 1.64 -4.82 34.95
N LEU A 66 2.09 -5.99 34.49
CA LEU A 66 2.17 -6.31 33.06
C LEU A 66 0.86 -6.91 32.52
N ALA A 67 -0.11 -7.22 33.40
CA ALA A 67 -1.37 -7.84 33.01
C ALA A 67 -2.17 -6.99 32.01
N ASP A 68 -2.15 -5.67 32.15
CA ASP A 68 -2.91 -4.75 31.29
C ASP A 68 -2.43 -4.79 29.83
N LEU A 69 -1.19 -5.21 29.59
CA LEU A 69 -0.63 -5.34 28.24
C LEU A 69 -1.21 -6.54 27.47
N VAL A 70 -1.74 -7.55 28.17
CA VAL A 70 -2.06 -8.87 27.59
C VAL A 70 -3.43 -9.42 28.00
N THR A 71 -4.25 -8.63 28.68
CA THR A 71 -5.62 -9.03 29.05
C THR A 71 -6.66 -8.64 27.99
N GLY A 72 -6.26 -7.82 27.00
CA GLY A 72 -7.08 -7.38 25.88
C GLY A 72 -7.40 -8.47 24.84
N THR A 73 -7.90 -8.03 23.70
CA THR A 73 -8.36 -8.87 22.56
C THR A 73 -7.43 -8.78 21.35
N SER A 74 -6.37 -7.97 21.41
CA SER A 74 -5.31 -7.84 20.41
C SER A 74 -3.96 -7.64 21.10
N LEU A 75 -2.86 -7.82 20.37
CA LEU A 75 -1.52 -7.49 20.84
C LEU A 75 -1.25 -5.98 20.84
N ASP A 76 -2.16 -5.12 20.38
CA ASP A 76 -1.89 -3.68 20.22
C ASP A 76 -1.39 -2.99 21.50
N PRO A 77 -1.97 -3.25 22.71
CA PRO A 77 -1.42 -2.69 23.95
C PRO A 77 0.00 -3.19 24.25
N LEU A 78 0.29 -4.46 23.95
CA LEU A 78 1.63 -5.02 24.10
C LEU A 78 2.61 -4.38 23.10
N LEU A 79 2.21 -4.22 21.84
CA LEU A 79 3.05 -3.58 20.81
C LEU A 79 3.34 -2.11 21.14
N ALA A 80 2.43 -1.41 21.80
CA ALA A 80 2.63 -0.04 22.24
C ALA A 80 3.55 0.09 23.47
N ALA A 81 3.81 -1.01 24.19
CA ALA A 81 4.68 -1.03 25.35
C ALA A 81 6.16 -0.85 24.95
N THR A 82 7.01 -0.59 25.94
CA THR A 82 8.44 -0.44 25.74
C THR A 82 9.16 -1.78 25.66
N ARG A 83 10.36 -1.80 25.06
CA ARG A 83 11.24 -2.98 25.07
C ARG A 83 11.49 -3.55 26.46
N ALA A 84 11.67 -2.69 27.46
CA ALA A 84 11.86 -3.12 28.85
C ALA A 84 10.65 -3.91 29.38
N GLU A 85 9.43 -3.53 28.99
CA GLU A 85 8.20 -4.24 29.37
C GLU A 85 8.04 -5.54 28.60
N TRP A 86 8.42 -5.59 27.31
CA TRP A 86 8.44 -6.83 26.53
C TRP A 86 9.39 -7.85 27.13
N SER A 87 10.63 -7.45 27.45
CA SER A 87 11.61 -8.35 28.05
C SER A 87 11.20 -8.78 29.46
N ALA A 88 10.59 -7.88 30.25
CA ALA A 88 10.05 -8.23 31.57
C ALA A 88 8.88 -9.22 31.50
N LEU A 89 7.95 -9.03 30.55
CA LEU A 89 6.85 -9.95 30.31
C LEU A 89 7.37 -11.31 29.87
N ARG A 90 8.29 -11.33 28.91
CA ARG A 90 8.91 -12.57 28.42
C ARG A 90 9.60 -13.32 29.55
N ALA A 91 10.42 -12.66 30.36
CA ALA A 91 11.08 -13.27 31.51
C ALA A 91 10.06 -13.89 32.48
N ARG A 92 8.99 -13.14 32.80
CA ARG A 92 7.93 -13.62 33.68
C ARG A 92 7.18 -14.82 33.10
N LEU A 93 6.88 -14.81 31.81
CA LEU A 93 6.24 -15.93 31.14
C LEU A 93 7.15 -17.15 31.11
N THR A 94 8.45 -16.98 30.82
CA THR A 94 9.44 -18.06 30.90
C THR A 94 9.47 -18.69 32.29
N ASP A 95 9.51 -17.90 33.36
CA ASP A 95 9.46 -18.41 34.73
C ASP A 95 8.18 -19.21 34.99
N LEU A 96 7.03 -18.66 34.57
CA LEU A 96 5.73 -19.31 34.76
C LEU A 96 5.65 -20.65 34.04
N VAL A 97 6.09 -20.75 32.79
CA VAL A 97 5.97 -21.98 31.99
C VAL A 97 7.08 -22.98 32.26
N THR A 98 8.21 -22.59 32.85
CA THR A 98 9.30 -23.52 33.23
C THR A 98 9.20 -23.99 34.68
N GLY A 99 8.48 -23.25 35.53
CA GLY A 99 8.20 -23.60 36.92
C GLY A 99 7.47 -24.94 37.09
N SER A 100 7.63 -25.56 38.26
CA SER A 100 6.97 -26.83 38.59
C SER A 100 5.53 -26.67 39.08
N GLY A 101 5.19 -25.50 39.64
CA GLY A 101 3.84 -25.18 40.11
C GLY A 101 2.99 -24.63 38.97
N LYS A 102 1.84 -25.26 38.72
CA LYS A 102 0.83 -24.71 37.81
C LYS A 102 0.27 -23.41 38.41
N PRO A 103 0.36 -22.25 37.72
CA PRO A 103 -0.16 -21.00 38.23
C PRO A 103 -1.67 -21.04 38.43
N ALA A 104 -2.17 -20.26 39.39
CA ALA A 104 -3.61 -20.17 39.64
C ALA A 104 -4.34 -19.68 38.39
N GLY A 105 -5.44 -20.37 38.02
CA GLY A 105 -6.24 -20.01 36.84
C GLY A 105 -5.67 -20.47 35.50
N ALA A 106 -4.41 -20.93 35.42
CA ALA A 106 -3.78 -21.34 34.17
C ALA A 106 -4.54 -22.46 33.46
N ARG A 107 -4.79 -22.27 32.16
CA ARG A 107 -5.43 -23.24 31.27
C ARG A 107 -4.61 -23.38 30.00
N LEU A 108 -4.32 -24.61 29.60
CA LEU A 108 -3.73 -24.91 28.31
C LEU A 108 -4.85 -25.33 27.37
N LEU A 109 -4.96 -24.66 26.25
CA LEU A 109 -5.96 -24.91 25.23
C LEU A 109 -5.27 -25.54 24.01
N PRO A 110 -5.67 -26.73 23.55
CA PRO A 110 -5.06 -27.35 22.37
C PRO A 110 -5.23 -26.45 21.13
N LEU A 111 -4.17 -26.23 20.36
CA LEU A 111 -4.24 -25.37 19.18
C LEU A 111 -5.25 -25.88 18.14
N ALA A 112 -5.43 -27.20 18.06
CA ALA A 112 -6.39 -27.84 17.15
C ALA A 112 -7.86 -27.46 17.44
N ASP A 113 -8.17 -27.01 18.66
CA ASP A 113 -9.52 -26.60 19.09
C ASP A 113 -9.72 -25.08 19.05
N LEU A 114 -8.74 -24.34 18.53
CA LEU A 114 -8.72 -22.87 18.55
C LEU A 114 -8.77 -22.30 17.14
N ARG A 115 -9.51 -21.20 17.01
CA ARG A 115 -9.40 -20.31 15.86
C ARG A 115 -8.30 -19.30 16.14
N MET A 116 -7.29 -19.27 15.27
CA MET A 116 -6.26 -18.24 15.27
C MET A 116 -6.82 -16.96 14.64
N LEU A 117 -6.52 -15.81 15.24
CA LEU A 117 -6.95 -14.49 14.76
C LEU A 117 -5.74 -13.65 14.36
N LEU A 118 -5.98 -12.60 13.57
CA LEU A 118 -4.93 -11.63 13.25
C LEU A 118 -4.43 -11.00 14.56
N PRO A 119 -3.14 -11.09 14.88
CA PRO A 119 -2.67 -10.83 16.24
C PRO A 119 -2.70 -9.35 16.63
N PHE A 120 -2.65 -8.44 15.66
CA PHE A 120 -2.61 -6.99 15.88
C PHE A 120 -3.28 -6.23 14.73
N THR A 121 -3.60 -4.98 14.98
CA THR A 121 -4.07 -4.05 13.95
C THR A 121 -2.89 -3.62 13.09
N VAL A 122 -2.87 -4.02 11.82
CA VAL A 122 -1.81 -3.61 10.88
C VAL A 122 -2.01 -2.14 10.52
N GLY A 123 -1.08 -1.29 10.94
CA GLY A 123 -1.06 0.15 10.63
C GLY A 123 -0.70 0.38 9.17
N ASP A 124 0.59 0.59 8.90
CA ASP A 124 1.17 0.61 7.56
C ASP A 124 1.87 -0.73 7.26
N TYR A 125 1.81 -1.18 6.01
CA TYR A 125 2.56 -2.33 5.50
C TYR A 125 3.55 -1.87 4.42
N VAL A 126 4.83 -2.20 4.59
CA VAL A 126 5.89 -1.97 3.60
C VAL A 126 6.50 -3.30 3.19
N ASP A 127 6.65 -3.52 1.89
CA ASP A 127 7.32 -4.70 1.37
C ASP A 127 8.66 -4.29 0.74
N PHE A 128 9.74 -4.91 1.22
CA PHE A 128 11.09 -4.65 0.71
C PHE A 128 11.45 -5.59 -0.45
N TYR A 129 12.67 -5.43 -0.96
CA TYR A 129 13.17 -6.21 -2.07
C TYR A 129 14.62 -6.64 -1.84
N SER A 130 14.89 -7.23 -0.66
CA SER A 130 16.25 -7.28 -0.09
C SER A 130 17.05 -8.56 -0.40
N SER A 131 16.45 -9.57 -1.04
CA SER A 131 17.18 -10.76 -1.50
C SER A 131 17.85 -10.49 -2.85
N ARG A 132 19.18 -10.61 -2.88
CA ARG A 132 19.96 -10.45 -4.12
C ARG A 132 19.58 -11.48 -5.16
N HIS A 133 19.52 -12.75 -4.76
CA HIS A 133 19.20 -13.85 -5.66
C HIS A 133 17.83 -13.67 -6.29
N HIS A 134 16.83 -13.28 -5.49
CA HIS A 134 15.49 -13.00 -6.01
C HIS A 134 15.52 -11.83 -7.02
N ALA A 135 16.14 -10.71 -6.65
CA ALA A 135 16.27 -9.54 -7.52
C ALA A 135 16.95 -9.87 -8.85
N GLU A 136 18.03 -10.65 -8.80
CA GLU A 136 18.73 -11.08 -9.99
C GLU A 136 17.91 -12.06 -10.84
N ASN A 137 17.25 -13.04 -10.23
CA ASN A 137 16.40 -14.01 -10.93
C ASN A 137 15.24 -13.32 -11.66
N VAL A 138 14.51 -12.45 -10.98
CA VAL A 138 13.41 -11.67 -11.60
C VAL A 138 13.96 -10.78 -12.72
N GLY A 139 15.12 -10.14 -12.50
CA GLY A 139 15.82 -9.38 -13.54
C GLY A 139 16.08 -10.22 -14.80
N ARG A 140 16.65 -11.41 -14.65
CA ARG A 140 16.95 -12.34 -15.76
C ARG A 140 15.68 -12.88 -16.44
N ILE A 141 14.63 -13.17 -15.68
CA ILE A 141 13.35 -13.68 -16.23
C ILE A 141 12.63 -12.59 -17.04
N MET A 142 12.59 -11.37 -16.51
CA MET A 142 11.80 -10.27 -17.09
C MET A 142 12.56 -9.45 -18.13
N ARG A 143 13.89 -9.39 -18.01
CA ARG A 143 14.80 -8.61 -18.87
C ARG A 143 16.09 -9.40 -19.15
N PRO A 144 16.01 -10.50 -19.93
CA PRO A 144 17.12 -11.44 -20.12
C PRO A 144 18.37 -10.82 -20.76
N ASP A 145 18.20 -9.74 -21.53
CA ASP A 145 19.28 -9.10 -22.30
C ASP A 145 19.88 -7.87 -21.58
N THR A 146 19.61 -7.67 -20.29
CA THR A 146 20.11 -6.52 -19.52
C THR A 146 20.72 -6.96 -18.19
N GLU A 147 21.56 -6.11 -17.61
CA GLU A 147 22.02 -6.29 -16.22
C GLU A 147 20.80 -6.48 -15.29
N PRO A 148 20.78 -7.55 -14.47
CA PRO A 148 19.57 -7.95 -13.79
C PRO A 148 19.22 -7.00 -12.63
N LEU A 149 20.24 -6.45 -11.96
CA LEU A 149 20.09 -5.47 -10.90
C LEU A 149 20.14 -4.04 -11.43
N LEU A 150 19.25 -3.20 -10.92
CA LEU A 150 19.31 -1.76 -11.16
C LEU A 150 20.35 -1.12 -10.22
N PRO A 151 21.00 -0.01 -10.62
CA PRO A 151 22.12 0.57 -9.85
C PRO A 151 21.78 0.91 -8.41
N ASN A 152 20.56 1.38 -8.13
CA ASN A 152 20.15 1.77 -6.79
C ASN A 152 20.04 0.59 -5.80
N TRP A 153 19.83 -0.63 -6.30
CA TRP A 153 19.52 -1.80 -5.46
C TRP A 153 20.65 -2.13 -4.47
N THR A 154 21.90 -1.94 -4.85
CA THR A 154 23.07 -2.20 -3.98
C THR A 154 23.34 -1.07 -2.97
N HIS A 155 22.70 0.10 -3.14
CA HIS A 155 22.97 1.28 -2.31
C HIS A 155 21.88 1.58 -1.27
N LEU A 156 20.66 1.07 -1.46
CA LEU A 156 19.55 1.22 -0.51
C LEU A 156 18.64 -0.02 -0.52
N PRO A 157 17.98 -0.37 0.60
CA PRO A 157 16.97 -1.40 0.62
C PRO A 157 15.72 -0.88 -0.09
N VAL A 158 15.57 -1.24 -1.37
CA VAL A 158 14.41 -0.87 -2.17
C VAL A 158 13.16 -1.49 -1.55
N GLY A 159 12.08 -0.72 -1.44
CA GLY A 159 10.79 -1.18 -0.96
C GLY A 159 9.65 -0.31 -1.46
N TYR A 160 8.41 -0.76 -1.24
CA TYR A 160 7.19 -0.05 -1.62
C TYR A 160 6.11 -0.25 -0.55
N HIS A 161 5.13 0.66 -0.53
CA HIS A 161 4.00 0.52 0.38
C HIS A 161 3.05 -0.57 -0.14
N GLY A 162 2.83 -1.60 0.68
CA GLY A 162 1.83 -2.63 0.47
C GLY A 162 0.43 -2.18 0.93
N ARG A 163 -0.52 -3.11 0.95
CA ARG A 163 -1.91 -2.85 1.34
C ARG A 163 -2.22 -3.44 2.72
N SER A 164 -2.12 -2.64 3.77
CA SER A 164 -2.39 -3.08 5.16
C SER A 164 -3.77 -3.73 5.33
N GLY A 165 -4.80 -3.16 4.69
CA GLY A 165 -6.19 -3.62 4.84
C GLY A 165 -6.50 -4.99 4.22
N THR A 166 -5.54 -5.63 3.56
CA THR A 166 -5.65 -6.99 3.00
C THR A 166 -4.57 -7.92 3.55
N VAL A 167 -3.91 -7.53 4.65
CA VAL A 167 -3.11 -8.45 5.44
C VAL A 167 -4.05 -9.33 6.26
N VAL A 168 -3.95 -10.65 6.07
CA VAL A 168 -4.83 -11.65 6.67
C VAL A 168 -4.02 -12.69 7.45
N VAL A 169 -4.66 -13.32 8.44
CA VAL A 169 -4.02 -14.38 9.22
C VAL A 169 -3.94 -15.69 8.44
N SER A 170 -2.90 -16.48 8.71
CA SER A 170 -2.75 -17.87 8.28
C SER A 170 -4.06 -18.67 8.42
N GLY A 171 -4.35 -19.50 7.42
CA GLY A 171 -5.60 -20.26 7.29
C GLY A 171 -6.73 -19.53 6.56
N THR A 172 -6.57 -18.24 6.26
CA THR A 172 -7.56 -17.50 5.46
C THR A 172 -7.47 -17.89 3.99
N ASP A 173 -8.60 -18.26 3.38
CA ASP A 173 -8.70 -18.56 1.95
C ASP A 173 -8.29 -17.36 1.08
N VAL A 174 -7.48 -17.62 0.06
CA VAL A 174 -7.07 -16.61 -0.92
C VAL A 174 -7.82 -16.83 -2.23
N VAL A 175 -8.68 -15.88 -2.57
CA VAL A 175 -9.46 -15.91 -3.81
C VAL A 175 -8.62 -15.42 -4.98
N ARG A 176 -8.57 -16.19 -6.06
CA ARG A 176 -7.85 -15.80 -7.28
C ARG A 176 -8.34 -14.43 -7.80
N PRO A 177 -7.45 -13.43 -7.91
CA PRO A 177 -7.85 -12.09 -8.29
C PRO A 177 -8.23 -12.03 -9.77
N HIS A 178 -9.18 -11.15 -10.08
CA HIS A 178 -9.48 -10.73 -11.44
C HIS A 178 -8.78 -9.40 -11.72
N GLY A 179 -8.33 -9.21 -12.94
CA GLY A 179 -7.68 -7.95 -13.33
C GLY A 179 -7.36 -7.87 -14.81
N GLN A 180 -6.83 -6.71 -15.21
CA GLN A 180 -6.32 -6.52 -16.55
C GLN A 180 -4.99 -7.24 -16.73
N ARG A 181 -4.81 -7.87 -17.88
CA ARG A 181 -3.58 -8.51 -18.30
C ARG A 181 -3.19 -8.04 -19.69
N LYS A 182 -1.89 -8.07 -19.96
CA LYS A 182 -1.36 -7.74 -21.28
C LYS A 182 -2.03 -8.61 -22.37
N GLY A 183 -2.52 -7.97 -23.42
CA GLY A 183 -3.15 -8.60 -24.58
C GLY A 183 -2.85 -7.81 -25.85
N SER A 184 -3.19 -8.39 -27.01
CA SER A 184 -3.03 -7.76 -28.33
C SER A 184 -4.31 -7.98 -29.15
N PRO A 185 -4.90 -6.93 -29.75
CA PRO A 185 -4.44 -5.54 -29.77
C PRO A 185 -4.74 -4.75 -28.47
N LEU A 186 -5.60 -5.28 -27.59
CA LEU A 186 -6.04 -4.64 -26.35
C LEU A 186 -5.77 -5.54 -25.13
N PRO A 187 -5.66 -4.98 -23.90
CA PRO A 187 -5.59 -5.78 -22.70
C PRO A 187 -6.83 -6.66 -22.54
N ARG A 188 -6.66 -7.80 -21.87
CA ARG A 188 -7.76 -8.73 -21.52
C ARG A 188 -8.11 -8.56 -20.06
N PHE A 189 -9.37 -8.79 -19.71
CA PHE A 189 -9.85 -8.82 -18.32
C PHE A 189 -10.30 -10.23 -17.94
N GLY A 190 -10.03 -10.65 -16.70
CA GLY A 190 -10.49 -11.94 -16.17
C GLY A 190 -9.65 -12.42 -14.98
N PRO A 191 -9.76 -13.70 -14.58
CA PRO A 191 -8.98 -14.28 -13.48
C PRO A 191 -7.49 -14.40 -13.85
N SER A 192 -6.58 -14.14 -12.91
CA SER A 192 -5.14 -14.32 -13.12
C SER A 192 -4.79 -15.76 -13.51
N GLY A 193 -3.99 -15.94 -14.56
CA GLY A 193 -3.44 -17.23 -14.96
C GLY A 193 -2.05 -17.51 -14.40
N ARG A 194 -1.49 -16.59 -13.60
CA ARG A 194 -0.13 -16.69 -13.02
C ARG A 194 -0.14 -16.25 -11.56
N LEU A 195 -0.95 -16.94 -10.76
CA LEU A 195 -1.01 -16.75 -9.31
C LEU A 195 0.19 -17.44 -8.66
N ASP A 196 0.84 -16.75 -7.74
CA ASP A 196 2.14 -17.10 -7.21
C ASP A 196 2.24 -16.77 -5.71
N VAL A 197 3.24 -17.33 -5.06
CA VAL A 197 3.64 -17.06 -3.69
C VAL A 197 4.94 -16.26 -3.65
N GLU A 198 5.16 -15.59 -2.52
CA GLU A 198 6.44 -15.00 -2.16
C GLU A 198 6.74 -15.37 -0.71
N ALA A 199 7.72 -16.27 -0.52
CA ALA A 199 8.13 -16.70 0.81
C ALA A 199 8.96 -15.62 1.48
N GLU A 200 8.45 -15.06 2.58
CA GLU A 200 8.99 -13.86 3.22
C GLU A 200 9.00 -13.94 4.73
N VAL A 201 9.77 -13.03 5.33
CA VAL A 201 9.81 -12.81 6.78
C VAL A 201 9.39 -11.36 7.06
N GLY A 202 8.42 -11.21 7.94
CA GLY A 202 7.85 -9.93 8.36
C GLY A 202 8.32 -9.54 9.75
N PHE A 203 8.52 -8.24 9.95
CA PHE A 203 8.94 -7.64 11.21
C PHE A 203 7.81 -6.75 11.72
N VAL A 204 7.33 -7.06 12.93
CA VAL A 204 6.24 -6.34 13.57
C VAL A 204 6.82 -5.22 14.41
N CYS A 205 6.45 -3.99 14.07
CA CYS A 205 6.91 -2.80 14.78
C CYS A 205 6.20 -2.61 16.11
N GLY A 206 6.91 -2.05 17.08
CA GLY A 206 6.40 -1.73 18.41
C GLY A 206 7.09 -0.49 18.99
N GLY A 207 6.85 -0.24 20.27
CA GLY A 207 7.53 0.78 21.04
C GLY A 207 6.99 2.19 20.76
N PRO A 208 7.68 3.22 21.26
CA PRO A 208 7.23 4.60 21.04
C PRO A 208 7.27 4.94 19.55
N VAL A 209 6.30 5.75 19.10
CA VAL A 209 6.29 6.30 17.74
C VAL A 209 7.58 7.08 17.51
N ALA A 210 8.29 6.77 16.43
CA ALA A 210 9.58 7.35 16.14
C ALA A 210 9.73 7.73 14.67
N ARG A 211 10.73 8.56 14.37
CA ARG A 211 11.14 8.99 13.03
C ARG A 211 12.66 8.88 12.96
N ARG A 212 13.22 8.67 11.76
CA ARG A 212 14.68 8.59 11.54
C ARG A 212 15.35 7.64 12.54
N VAL A 213 14.81 6.43 12.66
CA VAL A 213 15.32 5.40 13.57
C VAL A 213 16.70 4.98 13.06
N ALA A 214 17.72 5.07 13.92
CA ALA A 214 19.05 4.54 13.59
C ALA A 214 19.04 3.00 13.64
N THR A 215 19.95 2.36 12.90
CA THR A 215 20.12 0.89 12.93
C THR A 215 20.31 0.36 14.36
N SER A 216 21.06 1.07 15.20
CA SER A 216 21.29 0.74 16.62
C SER A 216 20.02 0.73 17.48
N ASN A 217 18.98 1.47 17.07
CA ASN A 217 17.73 1.62 17.82
C ASN A 217 16.64 0.67 17.32
N ALA A 218 16.92 -0.14 16.30
CA ALA A 218 15.97 -1.13 15.78
C ALA A 218 15.34 -2.03 16.84
N PRO A 219 16.07 -2.58 17.85
CA PRO A 219 15.43 -3.46 18.84
C PRO A 219 14.43 -2.76 19.76
N ASP A 220 14.43 -1.43 19.84
CA ASP A 220 13.42 -0.69 20.61
C ASP A 220 12.12 -0.48 19.81
N HIS A 221 12.16 -0.78 18.50
CA HIS A 221 11.08 -0.53 17.55
C HIS A 221 10.61 -1.76 16.78
N ILE A 222 11.28 -2.91 16.91
CA ILE A 222 10.87 -4.20 16.33
C ILE A 222 10.52 -5.13 17.49
N PHE A 223 9.23 -5.41 17.65
CA PHE A 223 8.72 -6.31 18.69
C PHE A 223 9.07 -7.78 18.38
N GLY A 224 8.88 -8.19 17.14
CA GLY A 224 9.06 -9.59 16.76
C GLY A 224 8.89 -9.86 15.27
N VAL A 225 8.81 -11.15 14.95
CA VAL A 225 8.92 -11.69 13.60
C VAL A 225 7.73 -12.61 13.31
N VAL A 226 7.23 -12.53 12.08
CA VAL A 226 6.19 -13.39 11.51
C VAL A 226 6.65 -13.94 10.16
N LEU A 227 6.10 -15.07 9.72
CA LEU A 227 6.23 -15.47 8.31
C LEU A 227 5.19 -14.75 7.48
N VAL A 228 5.56 -14.41 6.25
CA VAL A 228 4.72 -13.67 5.30
C VAL A 228 4.65 -14.47 4.00
N ASN A 229 3.45 -14.53 3.41
CA ASN A 229 3.24 -14.91 2.02
C ASN A 229 2.61 -13.72 1.28
N ASP A 230 3.40 -13.04 0.44
CA ASP A 230 2.89 -11.93 -0.37
C ASP A 230 2.35 -12.42 -1.72
N TRP A 231 1.09 -12.83 -1.71
CA TRP A 231 0.43 -13.45 -2.85
C TRP A 231 0.48 -12.53 -4.07
N SER A 232 0.83 -13.12 -5.21
CA SER A 232 1.20 -12.34 -6.38
C SER A 232 0.51 -12.83 -7.64
N ALA A 233 -0.24 -11.95 -8.30
CA ALA A 233 -0.80 -12.18 -9.63
C ALA A 233 0.12 -11.60 -10.71
N ARG A 234 1.11 -12.40 -11.14
CA ARG A 234 2.26 -11.96 -11.96
C ARG A 234 1.87 -11.36 -13.30
N ASP A 235 0.79 -11.84 -13.90
CA ASP A 235 0.28 -11.36 -15.18
C ASP A 235 -0.48 -10.03 -15.09
N ILE A 236 -1.14 -9.76 -13.96
CA ILE A 236 -1.72 -8.45 -13.62
C ILE A 236 -0.57 -7.48 -13.31
N GLN A 237 0.32 -7.87 -12.39
CA GLN A 237 1.49 -7.08 -11.99
C GLN A 237 2.34 -6.67 -13.20
N GLY A 238 2.66 -7.62 -14.08
CA GLY A 238 3.48 -7.35 -15.28
C GLY A 238 2.84 -6.39 -16.29
N TRP A 239 1.53 -6.15 -16.22
CA TRP A 239 0.83 -5.16 -17.03
C TRP A 239 0.78 -3.78 -16.37
N GLU A 240 0.57 -3.72 -15.05
CA GLU A 240 0.28 -2.46 -14.35
C GLU A 240 1.50 -1.76 -13.74
N TYR A 241 2.58 -2.49 -13.42
CA TYR A 241 3.55 -2.00 -12.43
C TYR A 241 4.38 -0.80 -12.91
N GLN A 242 4.47 -0.58 -14.22
CA GLN A 242 5.20 0.57 -14.73
C GLN A 242 4.30 1.80 -14.86
N PRO A 243 4.70 2.97 -14.33
CA PRO A 243 5.96 3.27 -13.62
C PRO A 243 5.84 3.26 -12.08
N LEU A 244 4.67 2.96 -11.52
CA LEU A 244 4.34 3.28 -10.11
C LEU A 244 4.63 2.16 -9.11
N GLY A 245 5.12 1.01 -9.57
CA GLY A 245 5.34 -0.18 -8.75
C GLY A 245 4.14 -1.12 -8.71
N PRO A 246 4.27 -2.26 -8.02
CA PRO A 246 3.19 -3.24 -7.86
C PRO A 246 1.95 -2.65 -7.18
N PHE A 247 0.74 -3.05 -7.60
CA PHE A 247 -0.50 -2.58 -6.99
C PHE A 247 -1.57 -3.69 -6.87
N LEU A 248 -2.44 -3.88 -7.85
CA LEU A 248 -3.48 -4.92 -7.84
C LEU A 248 -2.93 -6.33 -8.02
N GLY A 249 -1.72 -6.45 -8.56
CA GLY A 249 -0.95 -7.69 -8.62
C GLY A 249 -0.53 -8.21 -7.24
N LYS A 250 -0.69 -7.43 -6.17
CA LYS A 250 -0.29 -7.75 -4.78
C LYS A 250 -1.43 -7.53 -3.77
N SER A 251 -2.08 -6.37 -3.83
CA SER A 251 -3.05 -5.88 -2.83
C SER A 251 -4.36 -6.67 -2.66
N PHE A 252 -4.50 -7.85 -3.27
CA PHE A 252 -5.67 -8.71 -3.09
C PHE A 252 -5.56 -9.58 -1.83
N ALA A 253 -4.36 -9.97 -1.42
CA ALA A 253 -4.12 -10.68 -0.16
C ALA A 253 -2.62 -10.73 0.17
N THR A 254 -2.28 -10.51 1.43
CA THR A 254 -0.97 -10.86 2.01
C THR A 254 -1.24 -11.68 3.27
N SER A 255 -0.71 -12.89 3.40
CA SER A 255 -0.94 -13.72 4.58
C SER A 255 0.22 -13.61 5.56
N ILE A 256 -0.06 -13.57 6.86
CA ILE A 256 0.96 -13.64 7.93
C ILE A 256 0.70 -14.80 8.90
N SER A 257 1.75 -15.31 9.52
CA SER A 257 1.63 -16.29 10.60
C SER A 257 0.86 -15.72 11.80
N ALA A 258 0.08 -16.57 12.48
CA ALA A 258 -0.80 -16.15 13.58
C ALA A 258 -0.06 -15.77 14.88
N TRP A 259 1.18 -16.23 15.03
CA TRP A 259 1.99 -16.00 16.21
C TRP A 259 3.21 -15.14 15.87
N VAL A 260 3.44 -14.10 16.66
CA VAL A 260 4.60 -13.21 16.57
C VAL A 260 5.69 -13.76 17.48
N THR A 261 6.78 -14.24 16.89
CA THR A 261 7.96 -14.68 17.64
C THR A 261 8.73 -13.45 18.12
N PRO A 262 8.91 -13.22 19.43
CA PRO A 262 9.58 -12.02 19.93
C PRO A 262 11.04 -11.99 19.44
N LEU A 263 11.53 -10.79 19.14
CA LEU A 263 12.89 -10.62 18.61
C LEU A 263 13.97 -11.17 19.55
N ASP A 264 13.75 -11.06 20.87
CA ASP A 264 14.63 -11.62 21.90
C ASP A 264 14.79 -13.16 21.79
N ALA A 265 13.83 -13.89 21.23
CA ALA A 265 13.97 -15.34 20.99
C ALA A 265 15.01 -15.65 19.90
N LEU A 266 15.31 -14.69 19.01
CA LEU A 266 16.21 -14.85 17.87
C LEU A 266 17.62 -14.30 18.16
N ALA A 267 17.94 -13.99 19.41
CA ALA A 267 19.22 -13.39 19.78
C ALA A 267 20.44 -14.20 19.31
N VAL A 268 20.37 -15.54 19.37
CA VAL A 268 21.41 -16.48 18.91
C VAL A 268 21.46 -16.61 17.38
N ALA A 269 20.34 -16.37 16.70
CA ALA A 269 20.27 -16.44 15.25
C ALA A 269 20.86 -15.19 14.56
N ARG A 270 21.30 -14.17 15.31
CA ARG A 270 21.90 -12.98 14.72
C ARG A 270 23.26 -13.28 14.09
N ILE A 271 23.41 -12.91 12.83
CA ILE A 271 24.62 -13.14 12.03
C ILE A 271 24.99 -11.88 11.24
N PRO A 272 26.26 -11.71 10.84
CA PRO A 272 26.65 -10.69 9.87
C PRO A 272 25.94 -10.90 8.52
N LEU A 273 25.60 -9.80 7.86
CA LEU A 273 25.12 -9.84 6.47
C LEU A 273 26.29 -10.16 5.51
N PRO A 274 25.99 -10.71 4.32
CA PRO A 274 26.96 -10.77 3.23
C PRO A 274 27.56 -9.40 2.90
N ASP A 275 28.85 -9.38 2.54
CA ASP A 275 29.54 -8.16 2.12
C ASP A 275 28.96 -7.65 0.78
N PRO A 276 28.44 -6.41 0.71
CA PRO A 276 27.94 -5.83 -0.54
C PRO A 276 29.04 -5.50 -1.56
N GLY A 277 30.33 -5.59 -1.19
CA GLY A 277 31.48 -5.32 -2.07
C GLY A 277 31.79 -3.82 -2.26
N HIS A 278 31.13 -2.94 -1.50
CA HIS A 278 31.39 -1.50 -1.46
C HIS A 278 30.93 -0.92 -0.10
N PRO A 279 31.47 0.22 0.34
CA PRO A 279 31.02 0.84 1.58
C PRO A 279 29.54 1.25 1.49
N ARG A 280 28.82 1.07 2.59
CA ARG A 280 27.46 1.60 2.78
C ARG A 280 27.52 3.05 3.26
N LEU A 281 26.48 3.83 2.97
CA LEU A 281 26.35 5.17 3.55
C LEU A 281 26.19 5.07 5.08
N PRO A 282 26.67 6.06 5.87
CA PRO A 282 26.76 5.96 7.32
C PRO A 282 25.45 5.56 8.04
N TYR A 283 24.29 6.01 7.56
CA TYR A 283 23.00 5.71 8.19
C TYR A 283 22.55 4.24 8.06
N LEU A 284 23.20 3.45 7.19
CA LEU A 284 22.97 2.01 7.01
C LEU A 284 24.08 1.15 7.65
N VAL A 285 25.07 1.77 8.28
CA VAL A 285 26.12 1.03 8.99
C VAL A 285 25.54 0.56 10.32
N GLU A 286 25.78 -0.70 10.64
CA GLU A 286 25.35 -1.31 11.90
C GLU A 286 26.51 -1.36 12.89
N ASP A 287 26.21 -1.13 14.16
CA ASP A 287 27.16 -1.31 15.27
C ASP A 287 27.29 -2.78 15.70
N SER A 288 26.31 -3.60 15.33
CA SER A 288 26.16 -5.00 15.68
C SER A 288 25.42 -5.75 14.57
N PRO A 289 25.66 -7.06 14.38
CA PRO A 289 25.01 -7.80 13.31
C PRO A 289 23.48 -7.94 13.49
N TRP A 290 22.74 -7.61 12.44
CA TRP A 290 21.27 -7.77 12.39
C TRP A 290 20.77 -8.70 11.26
N GLY A 291 21.64 -9.43 10.58
CA GLY A 291 21.22 -10.57 9.77
C GLY A 291 20.65 -11.68 10.66
N LEU A 292 19.83 -12.59 10.09
CA LEU A 292 19.24 -13.71 10.83
C LEU A 292 19.49 -15.04 10.10
N ASP A 293 19.95 -16.06 10.84
CA ASP A 293 20.01 -17.46 10.38
C ASP A 293 18.63 -18.10 10.53
N LEU A 294 17.76 -17.89 9.53
CA LEU A 294 16.46 -18.55 9.42
C LEU A 294 16.47 -19.52 8.25
N ARG A 295 15.97 -20.74 8.49
CA ARG A 295 15.80 -21.78 7.47
C ARG A 295 14.32 -21.91 7.14
N LEU A 296 13.95 -21.54 5.92
CA LEU A 296 12.56 -21.60 5.46
C LEU A 296 12.31 -22.92 4.72
N ALA A 297 11.05 -23.34 4.68
CA ALA A 297 10.57 -24.38 3.79
C ALA A 297 9.23 -23.98 3.19
N VAL A 298 9.06 -24.18 1.89
CA VAL A 298 7.82 -23.94 1.15
C VAL A 298 7.27 -25.27 0.68
N GLU A 299 6.07 -25.58 1.13
CA GLU A 299 5.33 -26.79 0.75
C GLU A 299 4.16 -26.43 -0.16
N TRP A 300 3.98 -27.19 -1.24
CA TRP A 300 2.87 -27.08 -2.19
C TRP A 300 2.16 -28.43 -2.27
N ASN A 301 0.89 -28.47 -1.83
CA ASN A 301 0.07 -29.69 -1.77
C ASN A 301 0.79 -30.88 -1.09
N GLY A 302 1.42 -30.66 0.07
CA GLY A 302 2.17 -31.74 0.75
C GLY A 302 3.60 -31.96 0.23
N THR A 303 4.02 -31.29 -0.83
CA THR A 303 5.37 -31.45 -1.42
C THR A 303 6.26 -30.27 -1.06
N VAL A 304 7.38 -30.51 -0.38
CA VAL A 304 8.37 -29.45 -0.15
C VAL A 304 9.07 -29.13 -1.47
N VAL A 305 8.74 -27.95 -2.04
CA VAL A 305 9.25 -27.50 -3.35
C VAL A 305 10.43 -26.54 -3.23
N SER A 306 10.64 -25.93 -2.06
CA SER A 306 11.76 -25.00 -1.84
C SER A 306 12.18 -24.93 -0.37
N ARG A 307 13.45 -24.61 -0.13
CA ARG A 307 14.07 -24.32 1.17
C ARG A 307 14.96 -23.07 1.10
N PRO A 308 14.37 -21.86 1.04
CA PRO A 308 15.14 -20.63 1.00
C PRO A 308 15.96 -20.39 2.27
N GLN A 309 17.07 -19.68 2.12
CA GLN A 309 17.95 -19.29 3.23
C GLN A 309 17.83 -17.79 3.49
N PHE A 310 17.41 -17.40 4.69
CA PHE A 310 17.28 -15.99 5.06
C PHE A 310 18.62 -15.31 5.33
N SER A 311 19.65 -16.09 5.65
CA SER A 311 21.01 -15.63 5.92
C SER A 311 21.64 -14.85 4.76
N ASP A 312 21.13 -15.05 3.54
CA ASP A 312 21.67 -14.46 2.30
C ASP A 312 21.04 -13.10 1.95
N LEU A 313 20.18 -12.54 2.80
CA LEU A 313 19.64 -11.20 2.57
C LEU A 313 20.75 -10.14 2.52
N SER A 314 20.61 -9.19 1.60
CA SER A 314 21.57 -8.09 1.45
C SER A 314 21.30 -6.90 2.36
N TYR A 315 20.14 -6.86 3.00
CA TYR A 315 19.79 -5.86 4.00
C TYR A 315 19.08 -6.51 5.18
N SER A 316 19.48 -6.13 6.39
CA SER A 316 18.86 -6.58 7.65
C SER A 316 17.54 -5.85 7.91
N CYS A 317 16.79 -6.31 8.92
CA CYS A 317 15.63 -5.58 9.42
C CYS A 317 15.98 -4.21 10.02
N ALA A 318 17.17 -4.05 10.63
CA ALA A 318 17.62 -2.78 11.16
C ALA A 318 17.92 -1.77 10.05
N GLN A 319 18.56 -2.19 8.96
CA GLN A 319 18.78 -1.36 7.77
C GLN A 319 17.49 -1.00 7.05
N GLN A 320 16.57 -1.95 6.92
CA GLN A 320 15.24 -1.73 6.34
C GLN A 320 14.46 -0.67 7.14
N LEU A 321 14.38 -0.82 8.47
CA LEU A 321 13.69 0.15 9.34
C LEU A 321 14.36 1.53 9.31
N ALA A 322 15.70 1.58 9.34
CA ALA A 322 16.43 2.83 9.23
C ALA A 322 16.12 3.56 7.91
N HIS A 323 16.14 2.83 6.79
CA HIS A 323 15.79 3.41 5.49
C HIS A 323 14.32 3.83 5.39
N MET A 324 13.39 3.01 5.91
CA MET A 324 11.96 3.29 5.93
C MET A 324 11.62 4.62 6.61
N THR A 325 12.44 5.04 7.58
CA THR A 325 12.17 6.21 8.43
C THR A 325 13.13 7.38 8.19
N VAL A 326 14.18 7.24 7.37
CA VAL A 326 15.26 8.24 7.20
C VAL A 326 14.76 9.58 6.67
N ASN A 327 13.69 9.59 5.88
CA ASN A 327 13.11 10.81 5.31
C ASN A 327 12.22 11.58 6.31
N GLY A 328 11.99 11.05 7.51
CA GLY A 328 11.09 11.61 8.52
C GLY A 328 9.72 10.93 8.61
N ALA A 329 9.45 9.90 7.80
CA ALA A 329 8.30 9.02 8.01
C ALA A 329 8.34 8.40 9.41
N THR A 330 7.15 8.21 9.99
CA THR A 330 7.00 7.60 11.31
C THR A 330 6.95 6.08 11.20
N VAL A 331 7.52 5.39 12.18
CA VAL A 331 7.16 4.02 12.53
C VAL A 331 6.30 4.03 13.79
N ARG A 332 5.29 3.18 13.84
CA ARG A 332 4.29 3.09 14.92
C ARG A 332 4.10 1.62 15.36
N PRO A 333 3.62 1.37 16.60
CA PRO A 333 3.14 0.05 16.99
C PRO A 333 2.14 -0.52 15.99
N GLY A 334 2.35 -1.77 15.59
CA GLY A 334 1.49 -2.47 14.63
C GLY A 334 1.80 -2.19 13.16
N ASP A 335 2.76 -1.30 12.83
CA ASP A 335 3.30 -1.28 11.48
C ASP A 335 4.01 -2.62 11.18
N LEU A 336 3.92 -3.06 9.94
CA LEU A 336 4.53 -4.30 9.45
C LEU A 336 5.46 -3.95 8.29
N PHE A 337 6.66 -4.51 8.28
CA PHE A 337 7.45 -4.54 7.06
C PHE A 337 8.00 -5.93 6.76
N ALA A 338 7.98 -6.33 5.49
CA ALA A 338 8.44 -7.64 5.05
C ALA A 338 9.76 -7.52 4.29
N SER A 339 10.52 -8.63 4.27
CA SER A 339 11.86 -8.67 3.69
C SER A 339 11.92 -8.48 2.17
N GLY A 340 10.80 -8.69 1.49
CA GLY A 340 10.77 -9.16 0.11
C GLY A 340 11.11 -10.64 0.01
N THR A 341 10.74 -11.24 -1.12
CA THR A 341 10.90 -12.68 -1.38
C THR A 341 12.31 -13.18 -1.05
N VAL A 342 12.41 -14.25 -0.27
CA VAL A 342 13.67 -14.87 0.14
C VAL A 342 14.06 -15.93 -0.87
N SER A 343 15.17 -15.73 -1.57
CA SER A 343 15.77 -16.72 -2.48
C SER A 343 17.26 -16.93 -2.20
N GLY A 344 17.73 -18.16 -2.41
CA GLY A 344 19.15 -18.54 -2.42
C GLY A 344 19.71 -18.78 -3.83
N PRO A 345 21.00 -19.15 -3.95
CA PRO A 345 21.66 -19.41 -5.23
C PRO A 345 21.13 -20.64 -5.98
N GLU A 346 20.69 -21.68 -5.27
CA GLU A 346 20.24 -22.93 -5.88
C GLU A 346 18.74 -22.91 -6.26
N VAL A 347 18.34 -23.76 -7.21
CA VAL A 347 16.95 -23.80 -7.72
C VAL A 347 15.98 -24.10 -6.59
N GLU A 348 16.28 -25.10 -5.77
CA GLU A 348 15.49 -25.51 -4.61
C GLU A 348 15.51 -24.52 -3.45
N GLN A 349 16.15 -23.36 -3.60
CA GLN A 349 16.19 -22.29 -2.60
C GLN A 349 15.43 -21.04 -3.06
N ARG A 350 14.77 -21.08 -4.21
CA ARG A 350 14.00 -19.94 -4.77
C ARG A 350 12.68 -19.74 -4.00
N GLY A 351 12.36 -18.50 -3.63
CA GLY A 351 11.22 -18.16 -2.77
C GLY A 351 9.87 -17.97 -3.47
N SER A 352 9.82 -18.07 -4.80
CA SER A 352 8.58 -17.92 -5.58
C SER A 352 8.44 -18.97 -6.68
N PHE A 353 7.22 -19.24 -7.11
CA PHE A 353 6.97 -20.17 -8.22
C PHE A 353 7.28 -19.53 -9.57
N LEU A 354 7.27 -18.19 -9.67
CA LEU A 354 7.88 -17.47 -10.79
C LEU A 354 9.33 -17.89 -11.01
N GLU A 355 10.11 -17.97 -9.94
CA GLU A 355 11.52 -18.38 -10.01
C GLU A 355 11.68 -19.88 -10.18
N LEU A 356 10.98 -20.71 -9.42
CA LEU A 356 11.06 -22.18 -9.54
C LEU A 356 10.67 -22.67 -10.93
N SER A 357 9.65 -22.07 -11.55
CA SER A 357 9.21 -22.40 -12.91
C SER A 357 9.96 -21.62 -14.00
N TRP A 358 10.92 -20.77 -13.64
CA TRP A 358 11.64 -19.88 -14.54
C TRP A 358 10.73 -19.12 -15.53
N GLY A 359 9.76 -18.39 -14.98
CA GLY A 359 8.77 -17.68 -15.78
C GLY A 359 7.69 -18.57 -16.40
N GLY A 360 7.48 -19.79 -15.89
CA GLY A 360 6.53 -20.78 -16.40
C GLY A 360 7.08 -21.69 -17.50
N ARG A 361 8.41 -21.67 -17.74
CA ARG A 361 9.09 -22.50 -18.73
C ARG A 361 9.40 -23.90 -18.19
N GLU A 362 9.72 -23.98 -16.91
CA GLU A 362 10.09 -25.19 -16.21
C GLU A 362 8.90 -25.73 -15.41
N LYS A 363 8.73 -27.05 -15.46
CA LYS A 363 7.61 -27.77 -14.83
C LYS A 363 8.05 -28.28 -13.47
N ILE A 364 7.24 -28.01 -12.45
CA ILE A 364 7.45 -28.49 -11.08
C ILE A 364 6.57 -29.72 -10.89
N LYS A 365 7.17 -30.87 -10.55
CA LYS A 365 6.44 -32.12 -10.29
C LYS A 365 6.20 -32.26 -8.79
N LEU A 366 4.93 -32.47 -8.40
CA LEU A 366 4.54 -32.68 -7.02
C LEU A 366 4.53 -34.19 -6.67
N ALA A 367 4.47 -34.50 -5.37
CA ALA A 367 4.52 -35.88 -4.84
C ALA A 367 3.33 -36.74 -5.31
N ASP A 368 2.17 -36.13 -5.54
CA ASP A 368 0.98 -36.79 -6.11
C ASP A 368 1.08 -37.06 -7.62
N GLY A 369 2.19 -36.66 -8.25
CA GLY A 369 2.45 -36.79 -9.68
C GLY A 369 1.90 -35.66 -10.54
N SER A 370 1.15 -34.72 -9.96
CA SER A 370 0.69 -33.52 -10.67
C SER A 370 1.87 -32.62 -11.05
N VAL A 371 1.63 -31.76 -12.04
CA VAL A 371 2.65 -30.85 -12.57
C VAL A 371 2.11 -29.43 -12.55
N ARG A 372 2.94 -28.50 -12.08
CA ARG A 372 2.58 -27.09 -11.92
C ARG A 372 3.65 -26.16 -12.48
N THR A 373 3.24 -24.91 -12.66
CA THR A 373 4.15 -23.76 -12.88
C THR A 373 3.76 -22.60 -12.00
N PHE A 374 2.45 -22.32 -11.94
CA PHE A 374 1.79 -21.38 -11.05
C PHE A 374 0.64 -22.09 -10.32
N LEU A 375 0.07 -21.43 -9.31
CA LEU A 375 -1.03 -21.97 -8.51
C LEU A 375 -2.30 -22.18 -9.34
N GLU A 376 -2.89 -23.36 -9.20
CA GLU A 376 -4.23 -23.72 -9.68
C GLU A 376 -5.25 -23.62 -8.54
N ASP A 377 -6.54 -23.48 -8.87
CA ASP A 377 -7.60 -23.41 -7.85
C ASP A 377 -7.65 -24.71 -7.03
N GLY A 378 -7.64 -24.59 -5.71
CA GLY A 378 -7.64 -25.72 -4.78
C GLY A 378 -6.26 -26.13 -4.29
N ASP A 379 -5.18 -25.55 -4.83
CA ASP A 379 -3.83 -25.77 -4.32
C ASP A 379 -3.66 -25.13 -2.93
N THR A 380 -2.88 -25.78 -2.06
CA THR A 380 -2.48 -25.28 -0.74
C THR A 380 -0.98 -25.00 -0.71
N VAL A 381 -0.61 -23.91 -0.02
CA VAL A 381 0.79 -23.59 0.26
C VAL A 381 0.97 -23.39 1.76
N VAL A 382 2.05 -23.96 2.30
CA VAL A 382 2.49 -23.77 3.67
C VAL A 382 3.95 -23.31 3.67
N ILE A 383 4.23 -22.23 4.39
CA ILE A 383 5.60 -21.76 4.63
C ILE A 383 5.91 -21.90 6.11
N THR A 384 7.03 -22.55 6.42
CA THR A 384 7.53 -22.73 7.79
C THR A 384 8.96 -22.22 7.91
N ALA A 385 9.40 -21.89 9.12
CA ALA A 385 10.81 -21.55 9.36
C ALA A 385 11.27 -21.89 10.78
N THR A 386 12.56 -22.15 10.90
CA THR A 386 13.24 -22.32 12.19
C THR A 386 14.54 -21.53 12.25
N ALA A 387 15.01 -21.29 13.48
CA ALA A 387 16.25 -20.61 13.79
C ALA A 387 17.01 -21.38 14.90
N PRO A 388 18.34 -21.25 14.98
CA PRO A 388 19.10 -21.79 16.09
C PRO A 388 18.83 -21.01 17.39
N GLY A 389 18.76 -21.72 18.52
CA GLY A 389 18.67 -21.17 19.87
C GLY A 389 19.84 -21.59 20.76
N GLU A 390 19.83 -21.10 22.00
CA GLU A 390 20.87 -21.39 23.00
C GLU A 390 20.99 -22.90 23.29
N ASP A 391 22.21 -23.37 23.55
CA ASP A 391 22.52 -24.76 23.90
C ASP A 391 22.00 -25.79 22.87
N GLY A 392 21.91 -25.40 21.60
CA GLY A 392 21.38 -26.25 20.53
C GLY A 392 19.86 -26.40 20.53
N SER A 393 19.14 -25.52 21.23
CA SER A 393 17.68 -25.43 21.15
C SER A 393 17.23 -24.92 19.77
N VAL A 394 15.94 -25.10 19.47
CA VAL A 394 15.35 -24.70 18.19
C VAL A 394 14.26 -23.65 18.43
N VAL A 395 14.32 -22.55 17.71
CA VAL A 395 13.29 -21.50 17.76
C VAL A 395 12.45 -21.60 16.50
N GLY A 396 11.13 -21.75 16.67
CA GLY A 396 10.17 -21.82 15.58
C GLY A 396 9.57 -20.48 15.25
N LEU A 397 9.33 -20.24 13.97
CA LEU A 397 8.36 -19.25 13.53
C LEU A 397 7.08 -20.00 13.16
N ALA A 398 5.94 -19.49 13.59
CA ALA A 398 4.67 -20.09 13.25
C ALA A 398 4.45 -20.08 11.73
N GLU A 399 3.82 -21.13 11.25
CA GLU A 399 3.54 -21.33 9.84
C GLU A 399 2.56 -20.29 9.29
N VAL A 400 2.74 -19.95 8.01
CA VAL A 400 1.72 -19.29 7.20
C VAL A 400 1.20 -20.27 6.17
N ALA A 401 -0.09 -20.56 6.21
CA ALA A 401 -0.78 -21.49 5.33
C ALA A 401 -1.95 -20.78 4.65
N ALA A 402 -2.23 -21.07 3.39
CA ALA A 402 -3.52 -20.74 2.81
C ALA A 402 -3.93 -21.73 1.70
N PRO A 403 -5.23 -22.08 1.60
CA PRO A 403 -5.82 -22.62 0.40
C PRO A 403 -6.00 -21.50 -0.64
N SER A 404 -5.71 -21.80 -1.91
CA SER A 404 -6.22 -21.02 -3.03
C SER A 404 -7.67 -21.47 -3.32
N SER A 405 -8.67 -20.62 -3.06
CA SER A 405 -10.09 -21.03 -3.13
C SER A 405 -10.78 -20.62 -4.45
N ARG A 406 -11.90 -21.31 -4.73
CA ARG A 406 -12.64 -21.48 -6.01
C ARG A 406 -13.08 -20.19 -6.73
N ARG A 407 -13.32 -20.33 -8.05
CA ARG A 407 -13.89 -19.31 -8.97
C ARG A 407 -15.05 -18.49 -8.37
N PRO A 408 -15.06 -17.15 -8.53
CA PRO A 408 -16.21 -16.31 -8.20
C PRO A 408 -17.43 -16.63 -9.08
N GLY A 409 -18.61 -16.71 -8.48
CA GLY A 409 -19.89 -16.88 -9.17
C GLY A 409 -20.27 -15.67 -10.04
N ALA A 410 -20.93 -15.95 -11.17
CA ALA A 410 -21.33 -14.97 -12.17
C ALA A 410 -22.56 -14.16 -11.70
N ASP A 411 -22.35 -13.05 -11.01
CA ASP A 411 -23.40 -12.04 -10.86
C ASP A 411 -22.73 -10.70 -10.57
N MET A 412 -22.71 -9.79 -11.56
CA MET A 412 -22.59 -8.33 -11.43
C MET A 412 -22.22 -7.72 -12.81
N ALA A 413 -23.23 -7.59 -13.68
CA ALA A 413 -23.16 -6.68 -14.82
C ALA A 413 -24.57 -6.13 -15.13
N ARG A 414 -24.80 -4.84 -14.86
CA ARG A 414 -25.89 -4.09 -15.49
C ARG A 414 -25.36 -2.76 -16.05
N PRO A 415 -25.63 -2.44 -17.34
CA PRO A 415 -25.15 -1.21 -17.98
C PRO A 415 -26.15 -0.05 -17.83
N ILE A 416 -25.63 1.17 -17.69
CA ILE A 416 -26.40 2.44 -17.68
C ILE A 416 -26.33 3.08 -19.08
N ARG A 417 -27.48 3.57 -19.59
CA ARG A 417 -27.66 4.22 -20.91
C ARG A 417 -27.44 5.75 -20.87
N PRO A 418 -27.05 6.40 -21.98
CA PRO A 418 -26.89 7.85 -22.07
C PRO A 418 -28.19 8.58 -22.49
N ILE A 419 -28.37 9.81 -22.00
CA ILE A 419 -29.46 10.73 -22.39
C ILE A 419 -28.87 11.95 -23.13
N SER A 420 -29.51 12.32 -24.23
CA SER A 420 -29.24 13.42 -25.15
C SER A 420 -29.83 14.77 -24.71
N GLY A 421 -29.18 15.89 -25.05
CA GLY A 421 -29.75 17.25 -24.94
C GLY A 421 -28.94 18.28 -25.77
N SER A 422 -29.66 19.15 -26.48
CA SER A 422 -29.22 19.99 -27.62
C SER A 422 -28.63 21.36 -27.27
N MET A 423 -27.85 21.91 -28.21
CA MET A 423 -27.15 23.21 -28.20
C MET A 423 -28.03 24.47 -28.28
N SER A 424 -27.45 25.60 -27.85
CA SER A 424 -27.53 26.89 -28.57
C SER A 424 -26.30 27.77 -28.27
N GLN A 425 -25.59 28.22 -29.33
CA GLN A 425 -24.45 29.17 -29.31
C GLN A 425 -24.87 30.65 -29.18
N PRO A 426 -23.94 31.58 -28.85
CA PRO A 426 -23.46 32.49 -29.91
C PRO A 426 -21.96 32.95 -29.85
N ALA A 427 -21.34 32.92 -31.04
CA ALA A 427 -20.45 33.88 -31.74
C ALA A 427 -19.48 34.90 -31.06
N ARG A 428 -18.19 34.79 -31.46
CA ARG A 428 -17.25 35.79 -32.09
C ARG A 428 -16.68 36.98 -31.26
N THR A 429 -15.44 37.50 -31.37
CA THR A 429 -14.10 37.20 -31.97
C THR A 429 -13.07 38.24 -31.36
N PRO A 430 -11.83 38.51 -31.86
CA PRO A 430 -10.55 38.25 -31.16
C PRO A 430 -9.68 39.48 -30.84
N GLY A 431 -8.54 39.29 -30.14
CA GLY A 431 -7.51 40.32 -29.93
C GLY A 431 -6.08 39.77 -29.96
N ALA A 432 -5.26 40.32 -30.86
CA ALA A 432 -3.86 40.02 -31.22
C ALA A 432 -2.84 40.25 -30.06
N ALA A 433 -1.90 39.33 -29.80
CA ALA A 433 -0.54 39.14 -30.39
C ALA A 433 0.56 40.10 -29.87
N ALA A 434 1.57 39.53 -29.19
CA ALA A 434 2.93 40.08 -29.08
C ALA A 434 3.93 38.92 -28.99
N GLY A 435 4.90 38.89 -29.90
CA GLY A 435 5.72 37.73 -30.23
C GLY A 435 6.98 37.52 -29.39
N ARG A 436 7.46 36.27 -29.42
CA ARG A 436 8.84 35.82 -29.18
C ARG A 436 9.03 34.55 -30.01
N GLU A 437 10.18 34.43 -30.67
CA GLU A 437 10.55 33.35 -31.62
C GLU A 437 9.99 31.98 -31.25
N SER A 438 8.83 31.67 -31.80
CA SER A 438 8.17 30.39 -31.66
C SER A 438 8.31 29.62 -32.96
N SER A 439 8.56 28.32 -32.86
CA SER A 439 8.53 27.45 -34.03
C SER A 439 7.12 27.51 -34.62
N LEU A 440 6.96 28.24 -35.73
CA LEU A 440 5.67 28.44 -36.41
C LEU A 440 4.96 27.10 -36.70
N THR A 441 5.73 26.02 -36.87
CA THR A 441 5.22 24.65 -37.05
C THR A 441 4.67 24.07 -35.75
N LEU A 442 5.36 24.25 -34.62
CA LEU A 442 4.90 23.79 -33.31
C LEU A 442 3.63 24.55 -32.88
N ASP A 443 3.63 25.88 -33.04
CA ASP A 443 2.48 26.71 -32.71
C ASP A 443 1.24 26.31 -33.49
N ARG A 444 1.38 26.05 -34.80
CA ARG A 444 0.29 25.54 -35.61
C ARG A 444 -0.15 24.13 -35.20
N GLY A 445 0.79 23.29 -34.73
CA GLY A 445 0.48 21.97 -34.18
C GLY A 445 -0.32 22.05 -32.86
N LEU A 446 0.05 22.96 -31.97
CA LEU A 446 -0.67 23.20 -30.70
C LEU A 446 -2.04 23.85 -30.95
N ALA A 447 -2.11 24.84 -31.85
CA ALA A 447 -3.37 25.45 -32.26
C ALA A 447 -4.32 24.43 -32.91
N LEU A 448 -3.78 23.49 -33.70
CA LEU A 448 -4.54 22.39 -34.27
C LEU A 448 -5.10 21.45 -33.19
N LEU A 449 -4.30 21.11 -32.18
CA LEU A 449 -4.72 20.30 -31.04
C LEU A 449 -5.84 20.99 -30.24
N GLN A 450 -5.70 22.29 -30.00
CA GLN A 450 -6.71 23.12 -29.33
C GLN A 450 -8.00 23.19 -30.16
N ALA A 451 -7.92 23.40 -31.47
CA ALA A 451 -9.09 23.43 -32.35
C ALA A 451 -9.86 22.09 -32.39
N VAL A 452 -9.16 20.96 -32.20
CA VAL A 452 -9.81 19.64 -32.04
C VAL A 452 -10.47 19.49 -30.66
N ALA A 453 -9.92 20.13 -29.63
CA ALA A 453 -10.47 20.10 -28.27
C ALA A 453 -11.72 21.00 -28.12
N ASP A 454 -11.74 22.15 -28.77
CA ASP A 454 -12.82 23.13 -28.69
C ASP A 454 -14.06 22.75 -29.53
N ALA A 455 -14.03 21.61 -30.23
CA ALA A 455 -15.16 21.13 -31.01
C ALA A 455 -16.24 20.49 -30.10
N GLU A 456 -17.28 21.25 -29.78
CA GLU A 456 -18.27 20.97 -28.72
C GLU A 456 -19.17 19.73 -28.95
N SER A 457 -19.18 19.09 -30.13
CA SER A 457 -20.17 18.02 -30.41
C SER A 457 -19.87 17.07 -31.56
N GLU A 458 -19.22 17.52 -32.64
CA GLU A 458 -18.78 16.65 -33.72
C GLU A 458 -17.29 16.80 -33.98
N ALA A 459 -16.62 15.67 -34.23
CA ALA A 459 -15.20 15.64 -34.53
C ALA A 459 -14.92 16.43 -35.83
N PRO A 460 -14.11 17.50 -35.79
CA PRO A 460 -13.90 18.37 -36.93
C PRO A 460 -13.19 17.62 -38.05
N THR A 461 -13.58 17.91 -39.28
CA THR A 461 -12.92 17.39 -40.47
C THR A 461 -11.61 18.10 -40.73
N ILE A 462 -10.71 17.45 -41.47
CA ILE A 462 -9.44 18.05 -41.89
C ILE A 462 -9.64 19.34 -42.69
N SER A 463 -10.77 19.48 -43.39
CA SER A 463 -11.13 20.71 -44.12
C SER A 463 -11.50 21.85 -43.18
N GLU A 464 -12.30 21.56 -42.15
CA GLU A 464 -12.68 22.56 -41.14
C GLU A 464 -11.46 23.01 -40.34
N LEU A 465 -10.58 22.06 -39.95
CA LEU A 465 -9.32 22.39 -39.27
C LEU A 465 -8.38 23.22 -40.16
N ALA A 466 -8.32 22.96 -41.47
CA ALA A 466 -7.55 23.76 -42.41
C ALA A 466 -8.04 25.22 -42.47
N THR A 467 -9.36 25.40 -42.47
CA THR A 467 -9.99 26.73 -42.41
C THR A 467 -9.73 27.44 -41.08
N VAL A 468 -9.90 26.76 -39.95
CA VAL A 468 -9.70 27.32 -38.60
C VAL A 468 -8.26 27.75 -38.36
N ILE A 469 -7.29 26.95 -38.81
CA ILE A 469 -5.86 27.22 -38.62
C ILE A 469 -5.31 28.17 -39.71
N GLY A 470 -6.08 28.45 -40.77
CA GLY A 470 -5.63 29.28 -41.89
C GLY A 470 -4.48 28.65 -42.68
N ALA A 471 -4.54 27.33 -42.90
CA ALA A 471 -3.48 26.56 -43.55
C ALA A 471 -4.03 25.61 -44.63
N SER A 472 -3.18 25.13 -45.54
CA SER A 472 -3.61 24.15 -46.55
C SER A 472 -3.91 22.79 -45.92
N ARG A 473 -4.80 21.99 -46.54
CA ARG A 473 -5.07 20.60 -46.09
C ARG A 473 -3.79 19.78 -45.96
N ALA A 474 -2.84 19.93 -46.90
CA ALA A 474 -1.55 19.26 -46.86
C ALA A 474 -0.68 19.68 -45.65
N ALA A 475 -0.77 20.95 -45.22
CA ALA A 475 -0.12 21.40 -44.00
C ALA A 475 -0.76 20.78 -42.75
N ILE A 476 -2.10 20.69 -42.69
CA ILE A 476 -2.81 20.02 -41.59
C ILE A 476 -2.42 18.54 -41.50
N TYR A 477 -2.36 17.82 -42.62
CA TYR A 477 -1.90 16.43 -42.63
C TYR A 477 -0.51 16.28 -42.00
N ARG A 478 0.44 17.16 -42.36
CA ARG A 478 1.80 17.13 -41.81
C ARG A 478 1.85 17.41 -40.30
N LEU A 479 0.93 18.22 -39.77
CA LEU A 479 0.82 18.50 -38.33
C LEU A 479 0.13 17.37 -37.57
N LEU A 480 -0.85 16.69 -38.19
CA LEU A 480 -1.57 15.57 -37.58
C LEU A 480 -0.71 14.33 -37.40
N VAL A 481 0.22 14.05 -38.30
CA VAL A 481 1.10 12.86 -38.23
C VAL A 481 1.83 12.78 -36.87
N PRO A 482 2.65 13.76 -36.45
CA PRO A 482 3.37 13.68 -35.18
C PRO A 482 2.44 13.71 -33.96
N LEU A 483 1.30 14.41 -34.03
CA LEU A 483 0.30 14.41 -32.95
C LEU A 483 -0.36 13.04 -32.80
N GLN A 484 -0.60 12.33 -33.90
CA GLN A 484 -1.17 10.98 -33.91
C GLN A 484 -0.15 9.93 -33.44
N GLU A 485 1.10 10.01 -33.88
CA GLU A 485 2.19 9.15 -33.40
C GLU A 485 2.37 9.23 -31.88
N ARG A 486 2.18 10.42 -31.32
CA ARG A 486 2.23 10.67 -29.87
C ARG A 486 0.91 10.40 -29.16
N GLY A 487 -0.11 9.96 -29.89
CA GLY A 487 -1.44 9.62 -29.37
C GLY A 487 -2.24 10.82 -28.85
N LEU A 488 -1.86 12.05 -29.19
CA LEU A 488 -2.55 13.28 -28.76
C LEU A 488 -3.82 13.55 -29.57
N VAL A 489 -3.87 13.06 -30.82
CA VAL A 489 -5.06 13.03 -31.66
C VAL A 489 -5.24 11.64 -32.26
N ARG A 490 -6.46 11.32 -32.69
CA ARG A 490 -6.78 10.14 -33.50
C ARG A 490 -7.59 10.56 -34.72
N ARG A 491 -7.45 9.80 -35.80
CA ARG A 491 -8.19 10.03 -37.05
C ARG A 491 -9.23 8.95 -37.25
N ASP A 492 -10.40 9.36 -37.70
CA ASP A 492 -11.52 8.53 -38.11
C ASP A 492 -11.98 9.00 -39.50
N GLY A 493 -11.38 8.40 -40.54
CA GLY A 493 -11.50 8.89 -41.92
C GLY A 493 -11.01 10.33 -42.08
N SER A 494 -11.94 11.23 -42.40
CA SER A 494 -11.70 12.68 -42.56
C SER A 494 -11.86 13.48 -41.26
N LYS A 495 -12.38 12.87 -40.20
CA LYS A 495 -12.60 13.50 -38.89
C LYS A 495 -11.40 13.28 -37.96
N VAL A 496 -11.10 14.28 -37.13
CA VAL A 496 -10.02 14.24 -36.15
C VAL A 496 -10.62 14.38 -34.76
N ARG A 497 -10.17 13.55 -33.83
CA ARG A 497 -10.58 13.57 -32.42
C ARG A 497 -9.37 13.67 -31.52
N LEU A 498 -9.57 14.13 -30.29
CA LEU A 498 -8.58 14.00 -29.23
C LEU A 498 -8.21 12.53 -29.01
N GLY A 499 -6.92 12.28 -28.78
CA GLY A 499 -6.35 10.97 -28.50
C GLY A 499 -6.14 10.75 -27.01
N LEU A 500 -6.05 9.48 -26.61
CA LEU A 500 -5.90 9.10 -25.19
C LEU A 500 -4.54 9.49 -24.59
N GLY A 501 -3.56 9.90 -25.40
CA GLY A 501 -2.28 10.44 -24.93
C GLY A 501 -2.46 11.71 -24.09
N LEU A 502 -3.53 12.49 -24.33
CA LEU A 502 -3.86 13.65 -23.52
C LEU A 502 -4.25 13.27 -22.09
N LEU A 503 -4.87 12.11 -21.86
CA LEU A 503 -5.16 11.63 -20.50
C LEU A 503 -3.86 11.33 -19.74
N ARG A 504 -2.81 10.86 -20.42
CA ARG A 504 -1.50 10.63 -19.79
C ARG A 504 -0.82 11.93 -19.38
N LEU A 505 -0.95 12.97 -20.21
CA LEU A 505 -0.45 14.30 -19.87
C LEU A 505 -1.25 14.91 -18.72
N ALA A 506 -2.58 14.89 -18.81
CA ALA A 506 -3.48 15.41 -17.78
C ALA A 506 -3.32 14.68 -16.43
N ALA A 507 -3.14 13.35 -16.42
CA ALA A 507 -2.93 12.56 -15.21
C ALA A 507 -1.65 12.94 -14.44
N LYS A 508 -0.69 13.61 -15.09
CA LYS A 508 0.53 14.12 -14.44
C LYS A 508 0.36 15.51 -13.84
N VAL A 509 -0.66 16.26 -14.25
CA VAL A 509 -0.89 17.65 -13.81
C VAL A 509 -1.63 17.69 -12.47
N THR A 510 -2.65 16.85 -12.26
CA THR A 510 -3.45 16.87 -11.03
C THR A 510 -2.63 16.64 -9.74
N PRO A 511 -1.66 15.69 -9.68
CA PRO A 511 -0.80 15.54 -8.52
C PRO A 511 0.10 16.76 -8.26
N GLN A 512 0.57 17.43 -9.32
CA GLN A 512 1.40 18.63 -9.21
C GLN A 512 0.60 19.83 -8.69
N LEU A 513 -0.63 20.03 -9.21
CA LEU A 513 -1.57 21.03 -8.72
C LEU A 513 -1.86 20.84 -7.23
N ARG A 514 -2.11 19.59 -6.81
CA ARG A 514 -2.36 19.26 -5.41
C ARG A 514 -1.15 19.60 -4.55
N LEU A 515 0.04 19.11 -4.90
CA LEU A 515 1.26 19.32 -4.12
C LEU A 515 1.60 20.81 -3.96
N ALA A 516 1.48 21.59 -5.03
CA ALA A 516 1.73 23.04 -5.00
C ALA A 516 0.75 23.80 -4.10
N ALA A 517 -0.51 23.34 -4.01
CA ALA A 517 -1.53 24.00 -3.21
C ALA A 517 -1.54 23.61 -1.72
N LEU A 518 -0.95 22.46 -1.35
CA LEU A 518 -1.00 21.95 0.03
C LEU A 518 -0.53 22.94 1.11
N PRO A 519 0.58 23.69 0.94
CA PRO A 519 1.03 24.63 1.97
C PRO A 519 0.01 25.74 2.23
N ALA A 520 -0.49 26.38 1.16
CA ALA A 520 -1.46 27.47 1.26
C ALA A 520 -2.82 27.01 1.79
N LEU A 521 -3.28 25.81 1.38
CA LEU A 521 -4.52 25.22 1.90
C LEU A 521 -4.42 24.85 3.37
N ARG A 522 -3.26 24.35 3.82
CA ARG A 522 -3.04 24.04 5.23
C ARG A 522 -3.01 25.30 6.09
N GLU A 523 -2.29 26.34 5.66
CA GLU A 523 -2.28 27.62 6.36
C GLU A 523 -3.69 28.23 6.45
N LEU A 524 -4.45 28.19 5.35
CA LEU A 524 -5.84 28.65 5.32
C LEU A 524 -6.75 27.83 6.24
N ALA A 525 -6.65 26.50 6.21
CA ALA A 525 -7.47 25.64 7.06
C ALA A 525 -7.19 25.87 8.54
N GLU A 526 -5.91 25.89 8.94
CA GLU A 526 -5.52 26.11 10.33
C GLU A 526 -5.85 27.53 10.81
N GLY A 527 -5.69 28.55 9.96
CA GLY A 527 -5.97 29.95 10.31
C GLY A 527 -7.46 30.25 10.47
N VAL A 528 -8.30 29.66 9.62
CA VAL A 528 -9.76 29.90 9.63
C VAL A 528 -10.50 28.92 10.55
N GLY A 529 -9.95 27.72 10.79
CA GLY A 529 -10.68 26.66 11.46
C GLY A 529 -11.80 26.07 10.59
N ALA A 530 -11.60 26.02 9.28
CA ALA A 530 -12.57 25.49 8.32
C ALA A 530 -11.89 24.61 7.29
N THR A 531 -12.63 23.68 6.68
CA THR A 531 -12.08 22.78 5.67
C THR A 531 -11.75 23.57 4.41
N ALA A 532 -10.47 23.70 4.10
CA ALA A 532 -9.96 24.40 2.92
C ALA A 532 -9.87 23.47 1.71
N HIS A 533 -10.12 24.00 0.52
CA HIS A 533 -10.10 23.21 -0.71
C HIS A 533 -9.59 24.00 -1.92
N LEU A 534 -8.97 23.27 -2.85
CA LEU A 534 -8.72 23.73 -4.23
C LEU A 534 -9.71 23.03 -5.15
N THR A 535 -10.40 23.82 -5.97
CA THR A 535 -11.42 23.36 -6.91
C THR A 535 -11.07 23.80 -8.32
N VAL A 536 -11.16 22.90 -9.28
CA VAL A 536 -10.82 23.15 -10.69
C VAL A 536 -12.08 22.95 -11.55
N ALA A 537 -12.26 23.78 -12.58
CA ALA A 537 -13.30 23.58 -13.56
C ALA A 537 -12.94 22.47 -14.56
N ASP A 538 -13.86 21.53 -14.73
CA ASP A 538 -13.88 20.50 -15.76
C ASP A 538 -15.17 20.68 -16.57
N GLY A 539 -15.08 21.40 -17.69
CA GLY A 539 -16.26 21.85 -18.44
C GLY A 539 -17.15 22.79 -17.60
N GLU A 540 -18.40 22.37 -17.40
CA GLU A 540 -19.41 23.07 -16.59
C GLU A 540 -19.48 22.58 -15.13
N GLU A 541 -18.60 21.66 -14.75
CA GLU A 541 -18.48 21.14 -13.39
C GLU A 541 -17.27 21.73 -12.66
N ALA A 542 -17.43 21.99 -11.37
CA ALA A 542 -16.38 22.28 -10.43
C ALA A 542 -16.01 20.99 -9.68
N GLN A 543 -14.73 20.59 -9.70
CA GLN A 543 -14.23 19.42 -9.01
C GLN A 543 -13.21 19.78 -7.93
N ALA A 544 -13.42 19.32 -6.69
CA ALA A 544 -12.43 19.44 -5.64
C ALA A 544 -11.22 18.53 -5.93
N VAL A 545 -10.03 19.11 -6.07
CA VAL A 545 -8.79 18.36 -6.41
C VAL A 545 -7.82 18.24 -5.22
N ALA A 546 -7.96 19.11 -4.23
CA ALA A 546 -7.25 19.04 -2.95
C ALA A 546 -8.16 19.55 -1.83
N VAL A 547 -8.13 18.91 -0.67
CA VAL A 547 -8.87 19.31 0.52
C VAL A 547 -7.97 19.13 1.74
N ILE A 548 -8.00 20.09 2.67
CA ILE A 548 -7.31 20.06 3.96
C ILE A 548 -8.30 20.42 5.05
N GLU A 549 -8.31 19.60 6.09
CA GLU A 549 -9.13 19.80 7.29
C GLU A 549 -8.27 20.46 8.38
N PRO A 550 -8.84 21.38 9.18
CA PRO A 550 -8.13 22.01 10.30
C PRO A 550 -7.81 20.99 11.39
N SER A 551 -6.64 21.13 12.03
CA SER A 551 -6.17 20.16 13.03
C SER A 551 -6.78 20.33 14.44
N TRP A 552 -7.34 21.50 14.75
CA TRP A 552 -7.71 21.88 16.13
C TRP A 552 -9.21 22.03 16.38
N THR A 553 -10.07 21.98 15.35
CA THR A 553 -11.51 22.14 15.53
C THR A 553 -12.19 20.83 15.90
N THR A 554 -13.18 20.88 16.79
CA THR A 554 -13.96 19.69 17.21
C THR A 554 -14.87 19.14 16.12
N TYR A 555 -15.39 20.00 15.24
CA TYR A 555 -16.27 19.62 14.13
C TYR A 555 -15.93 20.44 12.88
N HIS A 556 -15.90 19.79 11.72
CA HIS A 556 -15.65 20.41 10.42
C HIS A 556 -16.42 19.68 9.32
N VAL A 557 -16.58 20.33 8.18
CA VAL A 557 -17.23 19.73 7.00
C VAL A 557 -16.23 18.80 6.31
N ALA A 558 -16.54 17.50 6.26
CA ALA A 558 -15.75 16.54 5.50
C ALA A 558 -16.01 16.67 3.99
N TYR A 559 -15.30 17.59 3.33
CA TYR A 559 -15.39 17.79 1.88
C TYR A 559 -14.43 16.83 1.16
N ARG A 560 -14.93 15.96 0.28
CA ARG A 560 -14.10 14.90 -0.31
C ARG A 560 -13.39 15.37 -1.58
N VAL A 561 -12.12 15.02 -1.73
CA VAL A 561 -11.43 15.11 -3.03
C VAL A 561 -12.21 14.29 -4.06
N GLY A 562 -12.39 14.87 -5.25
CA GLY A 562 -13.18 14.30 -6.33
C GLY A 562 -14.64 14.71 -6.34
N THR A 563 -15.16 15.37 -5.29
CA THR A 563 -16.54 15.88 -5.27
C THR A 563 -16.76 16.86 -6.43
N ARG A 564 -17.90 16.69 -7.12
CA ARG A 564 -18.29 17.48 -8.28
C ARG A 564 -19.62 18.19 -8.04
N HIS A 565 -19.75 19.41 -8.54
CA HIS A 565 -21.00 20.16 -8.59
C HIS A 565 -20.97 21.14 -9.77
N SER A 566 -22.13 21.64 -10.19
CA SER A 566 -22.20 22.67 -11.25
C SER A 566 -21.39 23.92 -10.85
N LEU A 567 -20.72 24.56 -11.84
CA LEU A 567 -20.05 25.84 -11.65
C LEU A 567 -20.98 26.95 -11.13
N GLY A 568 -22.29 26.85 -11.39
CA GLY A 568 -23.28 27.82 -10.89
C GLY A 568 -23.65 27.66 -9.41
N ARG A 569 -23.14 26.64 -8.70
CA ARG A 569 -23.51 26.33 -7.31
C ARG A 569 -22.32 26.38 -6.38
N GLY A 570 -22.55 26.93 -5.18
CA GLY A 570 -21.58 27.00 -4.11
C GLY A 570 -20.47 28.01 -4.40
N ALA A 571 -19.87 28.53 -3.33
CA ALA A 571 -18.80 29.53 -3.41
C ALA A 571 -17.67 29.08 -4.33
N ALA A 572 -17.23 27.82 -4.20
CA ALA A 572 -16.17 27.23 -5.00
C ALA A 572 -16.41 27.33 -6.52
N GLY A 573 -17.62 26.96 -6.97
CA GLY A 573 -17.98 26.96 -8.39
C GLY A 573 -18.12 28.38 -8.92
N LYS A 574 -18.88 29.22 -8.20
CA LYS A 574 -19.14 30.60 -8.59
C LYS A 574 -17.85 31.43 -8.64
N ALA A 575 -16.93 31.21 -7.70
CA ALA A 575 -15.67 31.94 -7.63
C ALA A 575 -14.80 31.72 -8.87
N ILE A 576 -14.85 30.55 -9.52
CA ILE A 576 -14.09 30.30 -10.76
C ILE A 576 -14.53 31.23 -11.90
N GLY A 577 -15.81 31.62 -11.92
CA GLY A 577 -16.37 32.56 -12.90
C GLY A 577 -16.30 34.03 -12.49
N LEU A 578 -15.79 34.34 -11.29
CA LEU A 578 -15.78 35.70 -10.76
C LEU A 578 -14.84 36.60 -11.58
N ARG A 579 -15.38 37.69 -12.12
CA ARG A 579 -14.58 38.72 -12.83
C ARG A 579 -13.79 39.57 -11.84
N ASP A 580 -12.97 40.51 -12.30
CA ASP A 580 -12.19 41.40 -11.42
C ASP A 580 -13.13 42.40 -10.69
N GLU A 581 -13.96 41.88 -9.79
CA GLU A 581 -14.95 42.59 -8.99
C GLU A 581 -14.50 42.63 -7.53
N THR A 582 -14.76 43.73 -6.83
CA THR A 582 -14.47 43.87 -5.39
C THR A 582 -15.68 43.33 -4.61
N PRO A 583 -15.52 42.37 -3.68
CA PRO A 583 -14.31 42.13 -2.88
C PRO A 583 -13.38 40.99 -3.35
N GLY A 584 -13.54 40.44 -4.56
CA GLY A 584 -12.63 39.45 -5.14
C GLY A 584 -12.84 38.01 -4.69
N TRP A 585 -13.83 37.78 -3.82
CA TRP A 585 -14.27 36.47 -3.33
C TRP A 585 -15.81 36.39 -3.33
N ILE A 586 -16.35 35.18 -3.24
CA ILE A 586 -17.79 34.91 -3.16
C ILE A 586 -18.08 34.08 -1.91
N ALA A 587 -19.15 34.43 -1.20
CA ALA A 587 -19.74 33.62 -0.14
C ALA A 587 -21.06 32.97 -0.58
N THR A 588 -21.34 31.77 -0.10
CA THR A 588 -22.63 31.09 -0.29
C THR A 588 -23.01 30.31 0.97
N ALA A 589 -24.30 30.18 1.24
CA ALA A 589 -24.83 29.35 2.33
C ALA A 589 -25.92 28.41 1.81
N GLY A 590 -25.89 27.13 2.21
CA GLY A 590 -26.90 26.13 1.90
C GLY A 590 -26.94 25.63 0.45
N GLU A 591 -26.09 26.15 -0.45
CA GLU A 591 -26.20 25.88 -1.88
C GLU A 591 -25.69 24.51 -2.32
N LEU A 592 -24.64 23.96 -1.68
CA LEU A 592 -24.14 22.61 -1.97
C LEU A 592 -24.82 21.57 -1.09
N GLN A 593 -24.92 21.88 0.20
CA GLN A 593 -25.56 21.08 1.22
C GLN A 593 -26.27 22.02 2.20
N GLN A 594 -27.49 21.67 2.62
CA GLN A 594 -28.22 22.45 3.62
C GLN A 594 -27.39 22.56 4.91
N GLY A 595 -27.25 23.78 5.44
CA GLY A 595 -26.47 24.06 6.64
C GLY A 595 -24.96 24.20 6.44
N ALA A 596 -24.45 24.10 5.20
CA ALA A 596 -23.04 24.37 4.90
C ALA A 596 -22.86 25.78 4.31
N SER A 597 -21.87 26.52 4.80
CA SER A 597 -21.47 27.83 4.29
C SER A 597 -20.04 27.78 3.79
N GLY A 598 -19.73 28.54 2.75
CA GLY A 598 -18.38 28.59 2.20
C GLY A 598 -18.04 29.93 1.57
N ILE A 599 -16.74 30.22 1.53
CA ILE A 599 -16.16 31.41 0.91
C ILE A 599 -15.03 30.95 -0.02
N ALA A 600 -14.99 31.45 -1.25
CA ALA A 600 -13.98 31.08 -2.23
C ALA A 600 -13.53 32.27 -3.09
N ALA A 601 -12.29 32.23 -3.56
CA ALA A 601 -11.69 33.19 -4.46
C ALA A 601 -11.04 32.51 -5.68
N PRO A 602 -11.05 33.14 -6.87
CA PRO A 602 -10.41 32.58 -8.07
C PRO A 602 -8.89 32.56 -7.96
N VAL A 603 -8.27 31.50 -8.49
CA VAL A 603 -6.82 31.42 -8.73
C VAL A 603 -6.51 32.12 -10.04
N ARG A 604 -5.86 33.29 -9.99
CA ARG A 604 -5.62 34.14 -11.17
C ARG A 604 -4.18 34.06 -11.70
N GLY A 605 -4.03 34.22 -13.02
CA GLY A 605 -2.74 34.38 -13.68
C GLY A 605 -1.91 33.11 -13.82
N VAL A 606 -2.55 31.94 -13.80
CA VAL A 606 -1.96 30.65 -14.20
C VAL A 606 -2.56 30.28 -15.57
N PRO A 607 -1.79 30.31 -16.67
CA PRO A 607 -2.31 30.04 -18.01
C PRO A 607 -3.01 28.67 -18.11
N GLY A 608 -4.23 28.64 -18.64
CA GLY A 608 -4.98 27.39 -18.84
C GLY A 608 -5.62 26.78 -17.59
N LEU A 609 -5.43 27.38 -16.40
CA LEU A 609 -6.05 26.91 -15.16
C LEU A 609 -7.28 27.75 -14.81
N ARG A 610 -8.44 27.10 -14.76
CA ARG A 610 -9.68 27.66 -14.21
C ARG A 610 -9.93 27.03 -12.84
N ALA A 611 -9.59 27.74 -11.77
CA ALA A 611 -9.66 27.19 -10.41
C ALA A 611 -10.03 28.23 -9.36
N SER A 612 -10.46 27.76 -8.20
CA SER A 612 -10.71 28.56 -7.00
C SER A 612 -10.14 27.88 -5.76
N VAL A 613 -9.75 28.68 -4.78
CA VAL A 613 -9.45 28.25 -3.42
C VAL A 613 -10.57 28.70 -2.52
N GLY A 614 -11.01 27.88 -1.59
CA GLY A 614 -12.06 28.25 -0.65
C GLY A 614 -12.05 27.44 0.63
N VAL A 615 -12.97 27.80 1.52
CA VAL A 615 -13.26 27.10 2.76
C VAL A 615 -14.73 26.74 2.84
N ILE A 616 -15.05 25.65 3.54
CA ILE A 616 -16.41 25.22 3.85
C ILE A 616 -16.55 24.81 5.32
N THR A 617 -17.67 25.18 5.94
CA THR A 617 -17.99 24.94 7.35
C THR A 617 -19.50 24.77 7.57
N PHE A 618 -19.92 24.38 8.77
CA PHE A 618 -21.33 24.26 9.18
C PHE A 618 -21.92 25.53 9.82
N HIS A 619 -21.10 26.56 10.04
CA HIS A 619 -21.54 27.85 10.60
C HIS A 619 -21.34 28.98 9.58
N GLU A 620 -21.97 30.13 9.81
CA GLU A 620 -21.78 31.29 8.96
C GLU A 620 -20.36 31.85 9.12
N LEU A 621 -19.70 32.19 8.01
CA LEU A 621 -18.37 32.78 8.00
C LEU A 621 -18.48 34.29 7.81
N ASP A 622 -17.72 35.06 8.60
CA ASP A 622 -17.57 36.49 8.38
C ASP A 622 -16.71 36.74 7.12
N GLY A 623 -17.35 37.25 6.07
CA GLY A 623 -16.72 37.53 4.80
C GLY A 623 -15.61 38.58 4.87
N ASP A 624 -15.73 39.56 5.76
CA ASP A 624 -14.74 40.64 5.89
C ASP A 624 -13.46 40.13 6.57
N VAL A 625 -13.54 39.06 7.34
CA VAL A 625 -12.40 38.41 8.02
C VAL A 625 -11.80 37.28 7.19
N VAL A 626 -12.64 36.42 6.61
CA VAL A 626 -12.21 35.18 5.94
C VAL A 626 -11.91 35.41 4.46
N GLY A 627 -12.65 36.31 3.80
CA GLY A 627 -12.46 36.63 2.38
C GLY A 627 -11.02 37.05 2.01
N PRO A 628 -10.37 37.96 2.76
CA PRO A 628 -8.98 38.33 2.52
C PRO A 628 -7.99 37.17 2.66
N GLN A 629 -8.23 36.23 3.59
CA GLN A 629 -7.38 35.06 3.80
C GLN A 629 -7.51 34.06 2.65
N VAL A 630 -8.73 33.84 2.15
CA VAL A 630 -8.99 33.00 0.98
C VAL A 630 -8.36 33.60 -0.28
N LEU A 631 -8.40 34.92 -0.46
CA LEU A 631 -7.70 35.63 -1.55
C LEU A 631 -6.17 35.48 -1.47
N ALA A 632 -5.60 35.61 -0.28
CA ALA A 632 -4.17 35.43 -0.05
C ALA A 632 -3.75 34.00 -0.39
N ALA A 633 -4.52 32.99 0.04
CA ALA A 633 -4.29 31.60 -0.28
C ALA A 633 -4.41 31.33 -1.80
N ALA A 634 -5.43 31.87 -2.47
CA ALA A 634 -5.56 31.76 -3.93
C ALA A 634 -4.37 32.37 -4.68
N THR A 635 -3.82 33.48 -4.17
CA THR A 635 -2.63 34.13 -4.72
C THR A 635 -1.37 33.29 -4.47
N ALA A 636 -1.22 32.70 -3.28
CA ALA A 636 -0.11 31.81 -2.96
C ALA A 636 -0.12 30.55 -3.84
N VAL A 637 -1.30 29.95 -4.04
CA VAL A 637 -1.47 28.83 -4.99
C VAL A 637 -1.12 29.25 -6.41
N ALA A 638 -1.57 30.43 -6.87
CA ALA A 638 -1.22 30.93 -8.19
C ALA A 638 0.29 31.11 -8.37
N ASN A 639 0.99 31.67 -7.38
CA ASN A 639 2.43 31.87 -7.43
C ASN A 639 3.21 30.56 -7.42
N ALA A 640 2.72 29.53 -6.72
CA ALA A 640 3.33 28.19 -6.72
C ALA A 640 3.15 27.44 -8.05
N LEU A 641 2.24 27.90 -8.93
CA LEU A 641 1.87 27.26 -10.18
C LEU A 641 2.37 28.01 -11.44
N ARG A 642 3.02 29.16 -11.26
CA ARG A 642 3.72 29.91 -12.31
C ARG A 642 5.17 29.47 -12.37
#